data_AF-A0A5P9NJ24-F1
#
_entry.id   AF-A0A5P9NJ24-F1
#
_cell.length_a   1.000
_cell.length_b   1.000
_cell.length_c   1.000
_cell.angle_alpha   90.00
_cell.angle_beta   90.00
_cell.angle_gamma   90.00
#
_symmetry.space_group_name_H-M   'P 1'
#
loop_
_entity.id
_entity.type
_entity.pdbx_description
1 polymer ?
#
loop_
_entity_poly.entity_id
_entity_poly.type
_entity_poly.pdbx_seq_one_letter_code
_entity_poly.pdbx_strand_id
1 'polypeptide(L)'
;MRTHKNISLLFCLVLAGCGGGGGSGSNPPPAENSGAQKTGAPPAITYYSTAKPLLERYCVSCHRDGGEAPFPLETHAQVEAKLSAMIYVVEADTMPPVGYAHHTETEGALLLEWLNEGAPLGSPDDAPALPVSQFTYHRDIRSILERRCVQCHETDGIAPFPLESLQDVRGVAAAAAFSIDNGTMPPWPPTAGYTPFKHERNLDDAEKYALTRWLKSDMPEGDPADYVAPELPVQESVNFNIELQLPQAYTPTLLPDDHRCFAIPWPEDEFTYVTAVDVRPDVVAQVHHVIVSIAEPEDADLYYAAGGEDGHPGWYCLGAGGVSGAPLPRQIGGWVPGAGREPQPRNTGIGVKPGSVMVVQMHYNTLATEPAPDQSDILVATSDEVERPAHSFLLTNPSWLQDGVMHIPAGDPNVHHSWEVPTGALSSIFGSEIGLTGFDPWVIHQGFLHMHNLGKSGRTTLIRSDGTEQVLLDIRDWDFNWQSTFNFDREVLVNPGDTIRLECYWDNSQANQEFVNGEQLQTSDVDWGDGTQDEMCLMSVMMTAPQDGYDYTPQVNVRIESPSYRQQFVPGDLVPLQLVLNNFSLHDPGEHNHDDASMHMTSMHTDANDDHSSVYEGHYHLYLNTDDDDAEHLTAWDPLYYYELPADIEPGIHTLRLSLRGADHHALGIEREVEIEVVEDFAEARLRLTEVNAWTPQTAGQDAFPDHRPTEINCPANSYYAEGDALEVETGYCNYLSLVQPSLSALQSGDTVHLVLWHGDLRAAEAAQGHVAISIDGNLLWEATVDIPADAQIFDLRIPVEFDAPQGAEIEYHLHNHGFNSWTILQLEIER
;
A
#
# COMPACT_ATOMS: atom_id res chain seq x y z
N MET A 1 27.89 -43.34 20.73
CA MET A 1 28.90 -44.24 21.34
C MET A 1 29.54 -43.49 22.51
N ARG A 2 29.41 -44.03 23.74
CA ARG A 2 29.92 -43.57 25.05
C ARG A 2 29.43 -42.20 25.57
N THR A 3 28.28 -42.07 26.25
CA THR A 3 27.86 -42.47 27.62
C THR A 3 28.46 -41.66 28.79
N HIS A 4 27.61 -40.76 29.31
CA HIS A 4 27.33 -40.37 30.70
C HIS A 4 28.22 -40.88 31.86
N LYS A 5 28.45 -40.00 32.85
CA LYS A 5 27.71 -39.97 34.15
C LYS A 5 28.38 -39.06 35.22
N ASN A 6 27.54 -38.19 35.82
CA ASN A 6 27.36 -37.95 37.28
C ASN A 6 28.52 -37.35 38.13
N ILE A 7 28.38 -36.51 39.18
CA ILE A 7 27.39 -36.18 40.24
C ILE A 7 27.83 -34.80 40.82
N SER A 8 26.98 -33.76 40.90
CA SER A 8 26.19 -33.31 42.07
C SER A 8 26.90 -32.99 43.41
N LEU A 9 26.73 -31.71 43.82
CA LEU A 9 26.30 -31.19 45.14
C LEU A 9 27.30 -30.88 46.30
N LEU A 10 27.20 -29.61 46.74
CA LEU A 10 26.94 -29.12 48.12
C LEU A 10 28.08 -28.61 49.05
N PHE A 11 28.00 -27.30 49.32
CA PHE A 11 28.01 -26.57 50.61
C PHE A 11 29.29 -26.27 51.44
N CYS A 12 29.29 -25.00 51.87
CA CYS A 12 29.82 -24.39 53.11
C CYS A 12 31.34 -24.17 53.28
N LEU A 13 31.74 -22.90 53.46
CA LEU A 13 32.13 -22.39 54.79
C LEU A 13 32.26 -20.84 54.90
N VAL A 14 31.75 -20.40 56.04
CA VAL A 14 31.72 -19.12 56.79
C VAL A 14 33.05 -18.33 56.92
N LEU A 15 32.90 -17.00 57.10
CA LEU A 15 33.59 -16.06 58.04
C LEU A 15 34.07 -14.80 57.31
N ALA A 16 34.13 -13.56 57.82
CA ALA A 16 33.65 -12.81 58.99
C ALA A 16 34.46 -11.48 58.96
N GLY A 17 33.93 -10.33 59.41
CA GLY A 17 34.80 -9.17 59.66
C GLY A 17 34.10 -7.82 59.78
N CYS A 18 34.12 -7.26 60.99
CA CYS A 18 33.37 -6.09 61.46
C CYS A 18 34.10 -4.73 61.32
N GLY A 19 33.32 -3.64 61.46
CA GLY A 19 33.70 -2.35 62.07
C GLY A 19 33.43 -1.15 61.16
N GLY A 20 32.72 -0.06 61.51
CA GLY A 20 32.20 0.47 62.78
C GLY A 20 32.63 1.95 62.93
N GLY A 21 31.68 2.88 63.08
CA GLY A 21 31.95 4.25 63.59
C GLY A 21 31.09 5.37 63.00
N GLY A 22 30.21 5.97 63.82
CA GLY A 22 29.33 7.09 63.45
C GLY A 22 29.78 8.47 63.96
N GLY A 23 29.04 9.51 63.56
CA GLY A 23 29.15 10.88 64.08
C GLY A 23 28.10 11.81 63.48
N SER A 24 27.31 12.48 64.33
CA SER A 24 26.12 13.29 64.08
C SER A 24 26.38 14.81 63.99
N GLY A 25 25.58 15.55 63.20
CA GLY A 25 25.45 17.02 63.26
C GLY A 25 24.32 17.57 62.36
N SER A 26 23.61 18.62 62.80
CA SER A 26 22.26 19.04 62.38
C SER A 26 22.14 20.46 61.75
N ASN A 27 21.51 20.57 60.55
CA ASN A 27 20.62 21.59 59.85
C ASN A 27 20.72 23.15 60.04
N PRO A 28 20.16 24.06 59.16
CA PRO A 28 19.68 24.05 57.73
C PRO A 28 20.05 25.36 56.88
N PRO A 29 19.30 25.83 55.83
CA PRO A 29 19.49 25.73 54.35
C PRO A 29 19.94 27.05 53.62
N PRO A 30 20.11 27.11 52.27
CA PRO A 30 19.03 27.60 51.39
C PRO A 30 18.98 27.10 49.91
N ALA A 31 17.76 27.21 49.35
CA ALA A 31 17.36 27.52 47.96
C ALA A 31 17.82 26.61 46.78
N GLU A 32 16.84 25.87 46.27
CA GLU A 32 16.78 25.24 44.95
C GLU A 32 16.85 26.28 43.83
N ASN A 33 17.84 26.15 42.93
CA ASN A 33 17.63 26.13 41.47
C ASN A 33 18.98 25.95 40.77
N SER A 34 19.25 24.74 40.30
CA SER A 34 20.11 24.48 39.13
C SER A 34 19.98 23.01 38.77
N GLY A 35 19.11 22.70 37.82
CA GLY A 35 19.14 21.43 37.10
C GLY A 35 20.45 21.34 36.33
N ALA A 36 21.46 20.75 36.96
CA ALA A 36 22.66 20.33 36.27
C ALA A 36 22.31 19.09 35.46
N GLN A 37 22.39 19.21 34.12
CA GLN A 37 22.44 18.08 33.20
C GLN A 37 23.51 17.10 33.70
N LYS A 38 23.06 15.92 34.14
CA LYS A 38 23.93 14.77 34.30
C LYS A 38 24.22 14.24 32.89
N THR A 39 25.45 14.39 32.43
CA THR A 39 26.02 13.50 31.42
C THR A 39 26.18 12.12 32.08
N GLY A 40 25.09 11.34 32.07
CA GLY A 40 25.07 9.95 32.54
C GLY A 40 25.46 9.01 31.41
N ALA A 41 26.07 7.87 31.76
CA ALA A 41 26.13 6.71 30.88
C ALA A 41 24.73 6.40 30.32
N PRO A 42 24.61 5.81 29.12
CA PRO A 42 23.31 5.41 28.58
C PRO A 42 22.53 4.62 29.63
N PRO A 43 21.22 4.86 29.79
CA PRO A 43 20.41 4.16 30.78
C PRO A 43 20.55 2.65 30.59
N ALA A 44 20.65 1.91 31.69
CA ALA A 44 20.72 0.45 31.64
C ALA A 44 19.45 -0.10 30.97
N ILE A 45 19.60 -1.11 30.11
CA ILE A 45 18.48 -1.76 29.44
C ILE A 45 17.66 -2.53 30.47
N THR A 46 16.40 -2.15 30.66
CA THR A 46 15.51 -2.75 31.66
C THR A 46 14.10 -2.92 31.09
N TYR A 47 13.22 -3.58 31.85
CA TYR A 47 11.82 -3.72 31.48
C TYR A 47 11.19 -2.36 31.23
N TYR A 48 11.30 -1.42 32.18
CA TYR A 48 10.65 -0.12 32.03
C TYR A 48 11.32 0.79 31.00
N SER A 49 12.65 0.78 30.89
CA SER A 49 13.38 1.69 29.99
C SER A 49 13.35 1.28 28.52
N THR A 50 13.28 -0.02 28.22
CA THR A 50 13.53 -0.54 26.87
C THR A 50 12.56 -1.64 26.47
N ALA A 51 12.44 -2.71 27.28
CA ALA A 51 11.75 -3.90 26.80
C ALA A 51 10.22 -3.78 26.81
N LYS A 52 9.63 -3.09 27.79
CA LYS A 52 8.17 -2.94 27.89
C LYS A 52 7.57 -2.27 26.63
N PRO A 53 8.09 -1.14 26.13
CA PRO A 53 7.61 -0.56 24.88
C PRO A 53 7.70 -1.53 23.68
N LEU A 54 8.79 -2.29 23.57
CA LEU A 54 8.99 -3.26 22.49
C LEU A 54 8.01 -4.44 22.61
N LEU A 55 7.77 -4.95 23.82
CA LEU A 55 6.83 -6.03 24.07
C LEU A 55 5.37 -5.60 23.82
N GLU A 56 5.00 -4.41 24.27
CA GLU A 56 3.68 -3.83 24.01
C GLU A 56 3.45 -3.62 22.51
N ARG A 57 4.50 -3.27 21.76
CA ARG A 57 4.45 -3.07 20.32
C ARG A 57 4.39 -4.37 19.51
N TYR A 58 5.25 -5.32 19.83
CA TYR A 58 5.49 -6.47 18.96
C TYR A 58 4.90 -7.79 19.48
N CYS A 59 4.56 -7.88 20.78
CA CYS A 59 4.17 -9.16 21.39
C CYS A 59 2.76 -9.15 21.98
N VAL A 60 2.37 -8.09 22.69
CA VAL A 60 1.15 -8.08 23.53
C VAL A 60 -0.14 -8.20 22.72
N SER A 61 -0.17 -7.73 21.47
CA SER A 61 -1.34 -7.86 20.58
C SER A 61 -1.86 -9.29 20.50
N CYS A 62 -0.95 -10.26 20.28
CA CYS A 62 -1.27 -11.68 20.24
C CYS A 62 -1.15 -12.34 21.63
N HIS A 63 -0.21 -11.88 22.46
CA HIS A 63 0.07 -12.39 23.80
C HIS A 63 -0.64 -11.60 24.92
N ARG A 64 -1.93 -11.33 24.76
CA ARG A 64 -2.79 -10.82 25.84
C ARG A 64 -3.59 -11.96 26.47
N ASP A 65 -4.14 -11.75 27.67
CA ASP A 65 -5.06 -12.72 28.26
C ASP A 65 -6.29 -12.94 27.35
N GLY A 66 -6.50 -14.19 26.92
CA GLY A 66 -7.53 -14.52 25.91
C GLY A 66 -7.18 -14.15 24.46
N GLY A 67 -5.93 -13.75 24.17
CA GLY A 67 -5.43 -13.53 22.81
C GLY A 67 -5.14 -14.83 22.05
N GLU A 68 -4.68 -14.70 20.79
CA GLU A 68 -4.40 -15.84 19.90
C GLU A 68 -3.22 -16.71 20.39
N ALA A 69 -2.27 -16.09 21.10
CA ALA A 69 -1.09 -16.80 21.57
C ALA A 69 -1.40 -17.64 22.83
N PRO A 70 -0.72 -18.79 23.03
CA PRO A 70 -1.04 -19.73 24.10
C PRO A 70 -0.73 -19.23 25.53
N PHE A 71 -0.11 -18.06 25.67
CA PHE A 71 0.18 -17.44 26.97
C PHE A 71 0.31 -15.92 26.85
N PRO A 72 -0.05 -15.17 27.91
CA PRO A 72 0.08 -13.73 27.94
C PRO A 72 1.52 -13.27 28.22
N LEU A 73 1.87 -12.06 27.79
CA LEU A 73 3.15 -11.36 27.98
C LEU A 73 2.98 -9.88 28.42
N GLU A 74 1.79 -9.50 28.87
CA GLU A 74 1.42 -8.13 29.28
C GLU A 74 2.19 -7.59 30.50
N THR A 75 2.79 -8.47 31.30
CA THR A 75 3.49 -8.11 32.53
C THR A 75 4.89 -8.69 32.55
N HIS A 76 5.80 -7.98 33.23
CA HIS A 76 7.18 -8.45 33.45
C HIS A 76 7.25 -9.88 34.00
N ALA A 77 6.38 -10.24 34.95
CA ALA A 77 6.36 -11.58 35.54
C ALA A 77 5.96 -12.68 34.53
N GLN A 78 5.06 -12.35 33.58
CA GLN A 78 4.69 -13.28 32.52
C GLN A 78 5.84 -13.51 31.54
N VAL A 79 6.57 -12.44 31.19
CA VAL A 79 7.77 -12.50 30.35
C VAL A 79 8.89 -13.29 31.03
N GLU A 80 9.15 -13.02 32.31
CA GLU A 80 10.16 -13.75 33.09
C GLU A 80 9.85 -15.27 33.15
N ALA A 81 8.56 -15.63 33.26
CA ALA A 81 8.13 -17.04 33.22
C ALA A 81 8.35 -17.73 31.86
N LYS A 82 8.62 -16.96 30.80
CA LYS A 82 8.81 -17.42 29.42
C LYS A 82 10.18 -17.07 28.84
N LEU A 83 11.11 -16.59 29.66
CA LEU A 83 12.41 -16.06 29.25
C LEU A 83 13.15 -16.94 28.24
N SER A 84 13.34 -18.23 28.52
CA SER A 84 14.05 -19.14 27.62
C SER A 84 13.34 -19.39 26.29
N ALA A 85 12.01 -19.36 26.28
CA ALA A 85 11.24 -19.49 25.04
C ALA A 85 11.33 -18.21 24.21
N MET A 86 11.27 -17.04 24.86
CA MET A 86 11.40 -15.75 24.21
C MET A 86 12.79 -15.55 23.60
N ILE A 87 13.87 -15.86 24.33
CA ILE A 87 15.23 -15.83 23.78
C ILE A 87 15.30 -16.68 22.52
N TYR A 88 14.82 -17.93 22.59
CA TYR A 88 14.88 -18.83 21.45
C TYR A 88 14.16 -18.30 20.21
N VAL A 89 12.92 -17.79 20.36
CA VAL A 89 12.13 -17.35 19.20
C VAL A 89 12.59 -16.01 18.63
N VAL A 90 13.10 -15.11 19.47
CA VAL A 90 13.66 -13.81 19.03
C VAL A 90 15.05 -14.01 18.42
N GLU A 91 15.90 -14.90 18.97
CA GLU A 91 17.21 -15.23 18.37
C GLU A 91 17.05 -15.94 17.02
N ALA A 92 16.01 -16.75 16.87
CA ALA A 92 15.70 -17.45 15.63
C ALA A 92 14.91 -16.59 14.63
N ASP A 93 14.55 -15.35 15.00
CA ASP A 93 13.70 -14.45 14.22
C ASP A 93 12.40 -15.12 13.72
N THR A 94 11.80 -15.93 14.58
CA THR A 94 10.58 -16.70 14.28
C THR A 94 9.32 -16.07 14.87
N MET A 95 9.49 -15.06 15.74
CA MET A 95 8.42 -14.30 16.36
C MET A 95 8.81 -12.82 16.42
N PRO A 96 7.92 -11.88 16.03
CA PRO A 96 6.55 -12.12 15.59
C PRO A 96 6.48 -12.90 14.25
N PRO A 97 5.41 -13.66 13.99
CA PRO A 97 5.32 -14.43 12.75
C PRO A 97 5.09 -13.49 11.55
N VAL A 98 5.38 -13.97 10.35
CA VAL A 98 5.16 -13.24 9.10
C VAL A 98 3.73 -12.69 9.06
N GLY A 99 3.56 -11.43 8.67
CA GLY A 99 2.29 -10.71 8.69
C GLY A 99 2.03 -9.88 9.96
N TYR A 100 2.91 -9.97 10.96
CA TYR A 100 2.87 -9.13 12.16
C TYR A 100 4.03 -8.15 12.21
N ALA A 101 3.93 -7.17 13.11
CA ALA A 101 4.98 -6.18 13.33
C ALA A 101 6.29 -6.85 13.74
N HIS A 102 7.30 -6.83 12.87
CA HIS A 102 8.65 -7.27 13.22
C HIS A 102 9.43 -6.13 13.87
N HIS A 103 10.29 -6.48 14.82
CA HIS A 103 11.29 -5.56 15.34
C HIS A 103 12.35 -5.28 14.26
N THR A 104 12.91 -4.06 14.26
CA THR A 104 14.15 -3.83 13.50
C THR A 104 15.29 -4.70 14.05
N GLU A 105 16.36 -4.90 13.29
CA GLU A 105 17.54 -5.64 13.77
C GLU A 105 18.08 -5.06 15.08
N THR A 106 18.10 -3.73 15.20
CA THR A 106 18.51 -3.02 16.42
C THR A 106 17.54 -3.27 17.59
N GLU A 107 16.23 -3.20 17.36
CA GLU A 107 15.23 -3.43 18.41
C GLU A 107 15.23 -4.89 18.89
N GLY A 108 15.37 -5.84 17.96
CA GLY A 108 15.53 -7.26 18.27
C GLY A 108 16.78 -7.51 19.10
N ALA A 109 17.92 -6.91 18.73
CA ALA A 109 19.16 -6.99 19.49
C ALA A 109 19.01 -6.43 20.92
N LEU A 110 18.35 -5.29 21.09
CA LEU A 110 18.07 -4.71 22.42
C LEU A 110 17.18 -5.62 23.28
N LEU A 111 16.15 -6.22 22.68
CA LEU A 111 15.26 -7.15 23.37
C LEU A 111 16.02 -8.43 23.77
N LEU A 112 16.87 -8.94 22.89
CA LEU A 112 17.73 -10.10 23.17
C LEU A 112 18.77 -9.82 24.24
N GLU A 113 19.41 -8.67 24.22
CA GLU A 113 20.34 -8.24 25.26
C GLU A 113 19.64 -8.23 26.63
N TRP A 114 18.48 -7.57 26.71
CA TRP A 114 17.67 -7.54 27.92
C TRP A 114 17.26 -8.93 28.42
N LEU A 115 16.76 -9.79 27.52
CA LEU A 115 16.35 -11.15 27.87
C LEU A 115 17.54 -11.99 28.35
N ASN A 116 18.70 -11.89 27.69
CA ASN A 116 19.92 -12.62 28.04
C ASN A 116 20.53 -12.16 29.37
N GLU A 117 20.30 -10.92 29.78
CA GLU A 117 20.63 -10.42 31.13
C GLU A 117 19.66 -10.90 32.22
N GLY A 118 18.66 -11.72 31.87
CA GLY A 118 17.66 -12.24 32.79
C GLY A 118 16.47 -11.32 32.99
N ALA A 119 16.15 -10.49 31.98
CA ALA A 119 15.03 -9.56 31.98
C ALA A 119 14.98 -8.64 33.21
N PRO A 120 16.04 -7.85 33.50
CA PRO A 120 16.04 -6.95 34.65
C PRO A 120 14.85 -5.98 34.63
N LEU A 121 14.12 -5.88 35.75
CA LEU A 121 12.89 -5.07 35.84
C LEU A 121 13.14 -3.55 35.73
N GLY A 122 14.23 -3.04 36.32
CA GLY A 122 14.51 -1.60 36.34
C GLY A 122 13.53 -0.76 37.17
N SER A 123 13.53 0.55 36.94
CA SER A 123 12.61 1.51 37.59
C SER A 123 11.58 2.06 36.60
N PRO A 124 10.29 2.19 36.97
CA PRO A 124 9.30 2.92 36.18
C PRO A 124 9.70 4.36 35.84
N ASP A 125 10.52 4.99 36.69
CA ASP A 125 11.01 6.36 36.47
C ASP A 125 12.01 6.45 35.31
N ASP A 126 12.57 5.32 34.87
CA ASP A 126 13.49 5.23 33.73
C ASP A 126 12.74 4.95 32.41
N ALA A 127 11.41 4.91 32.44
CA ALA A 127 10.61 4.73 31.23
C ALA A 127 10.81 5.91 30.26
N PRO A 128 10.92 5.65 28.95
CA PRO A 128 10.98 6.73 27.97
C PRO A 128 9.75 7.62 28.14
N ALA A 129 9.96 8.93 28.23
CA ALA A 129 8.84 9.87 28.19
C ALA A 129 8.15 9.69 26.83
N LEU A 130 6.86 9.36 26.85
CA LEU A 130 6.07 9.34 25.63
C LEU A 130 6.02 10.76 25.06
N PRO A 131 6.08 10.91 23.72
CA PRO A 131 5.84 12.20 23.10
C PRO A 131 4.49 12.76 23.56
N VAL A 132 4.42 14.04 23.90
CA VAL A 132 3.15 14.70 24.19
C VAL A 132 2.43 14.92 22.86
N SER A 133 1.22 14.39 22.73
CA SER A 133 0.43 14.61 21.51
C SER A 133 -0.30 15.95 21.55
N GLN A 134 -0.29 16.65 20.42
CA GLN A 134 -1.18 17.78 20.19
C GLN A 134 -2.62 17.34 19.89
N PHE A 135 -2.84 16.08 19.52
CA PHE A 135 -4.14 15.49 19.17
C PHE A 135 -4.79 14.84 20.39
N THR A 136 -6.12 14.79 20.43
CA THR A 136 -6.89 14.17 21.50
C THR A 136 -7.97 13.23 20.95
N TYR A 137 -8.39 12.25 21.77
CA TYR A 137 -9.39 11.26 21.35
C TYR A 137 -10.68 11.91 20.87
N HIS A 138 -11.27 12.80 21.68
CA HIS A 138 -12.56 13.39 21.36
C HIS A 138 -12.54 14.36 20.19
N ARG A 139 -11.52 15.23 20.12
CA ARG A 139 -11.46 16.27 19.09
C ARG A 139 -11.04 15.72 17.73
N ASP A 140 -10.04 14.84 17.69
CA ASP A 140 -9.33 14.53 16.45
C ASP A 140 -9.50 13.06 16.01
N ILE A 141 -9.51 12.12 16.95
CA ILE A 141 -9.33 10.69 16.62
C ILE A 141 -10.65 9.93 16.49
N ARG A 142 -11.62 10.21 17.37
CA ARG A 142 -12.85 9.43 17.44
C ARG A 142 -13.63 9.41 16.12
N SER A 143 -13.73 10.56 15.45
CA SER A 143 -14.40 10.66 14.15
C SER A 143 -13.67 9.88 13.04
N ILE A 144 -12.34 9.79 13.10
CA ILE A 144 -11.54 8.98 12.18
C ILE A 144 -11.86 7.49 12.40
N LEU A 145 -11.80 7.03 13.65
CA LEU A 145 -12.10 5.63 13.99
C LEU A 145 -13.51 5.23 13.58
N GLU A 146 -14.51 6.07 13.87
CA GLU A 146 -15.92 5.81 13.52
C GLU A 146 -16.14 5.71 12.00
N ARG A 147 -15.44 6.52 11.19
CA ARG A 147 -15.55 6.50 9.72
C ARG A 147 -14.77 5.37 9.05
N ARG A 148 -13.59 5.04 9.59
CA ARG A 148 -12.59 4.21 8.88
C ARG A 148 -12.43 2.81 9.45
N CYS A 149 -12.67 2.62 10.75
CA CYS A 149 -12.31 1.39 11.46
C CYS A 149 -13.53 0.68 12.07
N VAL A 150 -14.45 1.42 12.69
CA VAL A 150 -15.55 0.85 13.50
C VAL A 150 -16.52 0.01 12.66
N GLN A 151 -16.68 0.25 11.35
CA GLN A 151 -17.54 -0.60 10.51
C GLN A 151 -17.13 -2.08 10.55
N CYS A 152 -15.82 -2.37 10.64
CA CYS A 152 -15.33 -3.74 10.79
C CYS A 152 -15.05 -4.09 12.26
N HIS A 153 -14.62 -3.10 13.05
CA HIS A 153 -14.27 -3.20 14.46
C HIS A 153 -15.42 -2.75 15.40
N GLU A 154 -16.66 -3.07 15.07
CA GLU A 154 -17.78 -2.96 16.00
C GLU A 154 -17.89 -4.24 16.83
N THR A 155 -18.56 -4.16 17.98
CA THR A 155 -18.89 -5.36 18.76
C THR A 155 -19.69 -6.34 17.91
N ASP A 156 -19.27 -7.62 17.92
CA ASP A 156 -19.81 -8.69 17.07
C ASP A 156 -19.62 -8.46 15.55
N GLY A 157 -18.79 -7.48 15.17
CA GLY A 157 -18.33 -7.25 13.81
C GLY A 157 -17.34 -8.33 13.33
N ILE A 158 -16.82 -8.14 12.12
CA ILE A 158 -15.89 -9.11 11.50
C ILE A 158 -14.50 -9.10 12.14
N ALA A 159 -14.05 -7.96 12.67
CA ALA A 159 -12.73 -7.87 13.25
C ALA A 159 -12.65 -8.60 14.61
N PRO A 160 -11.49 -9.15 14.99
CA PRO A 160 -11.35 -9.97 16.20
C PRO A 160 -11.50 -9.18 17.52
N PHE A 161 -11.61 -7.85 17.45
CA PHE A 161 -11.83 -6.98 18.60
C PHE A 161 -12.50 -5.65 18.20
N PRO A 162 -13.28 -5.04 19.10
CA PRO A 162 -13.91 -3.75 18.85
C PRO A 162 -12.93 -2.58 18.97
N LEU A 163 -13.26 -1.44 18.35
CA LEU A 163 -12.57 -0.15 18.45
C LEU A 163 -13.54 1.00 18.79
N GLU A 164 -14.67 0.68 19.43
CA GLU A 164 -15.77 1.61 19.70
C GLU A 164 -15.49 2.57 20.87
N SER A 165 -14.51 2.28 21.72
CA SER A 165 -14.16 3.12 22.86
C SER A 165 -12.66 3.41 22.94
N LEU A 166 -12.31 4.50 23.63
CA LEU A 166 -10.91 4.83 23.93
C LEU A 166 -10.18 3.66 24.59
N GLN A 167 -10.82 2.95 25.52
CA GLN A 167 -10.20 1.83 26.21
C GLN A 167 -9.85 0.69 25.25
N ASP A 168 -10.72 0.40 24.28
CA ASP A 168 -10.49 -0.64 23.29
C ASP A 168 -9.28 -0.29 22.41
N VAL A 169 -9.23 0.97 21.93
CA VAL A 169 -8.11 1.47 21.13
C VAL A 169 -6.81 1.45 21.92
N ARG A 170 -6.83 1.85 23.21
CA ARG A 170 -5.65 1.77 24.08
C ARG A 170 -5.12 0.34 24.20
N GLY A 171 -6.00 -0.66 24.19
CA GLY A 171 -5.65 -2.07 24.31
C GLY A 171 -4.87 -2.63 23.11
N VAL A 172 -4.91 -1.94 21.96
CA VAL A 172 -4.26 -2.39 20.71
C VAL A 172 -3.44 -1.28 20.03
N ALA A 173 -3.14 -0.19 20.74
CA ALA A 173 -2.63 1.04 20.14
C ALA A 173 -1.37 0.85 19.28
N ALA A 174 -0.44 0.00 19.75
CA ALA A 174 0.80 -0.23 19.05
C ALA A 174 0.62 -1.12 17.80
N ALA A 175 -0.25 -2.12 17.86
CA ALA A 175 -0.63 -2.92 16.68
C ALA A 175 -1.39 -2.07 15.66
N ALA A 176 -2.31 -1.23 16.11
CA ALA A 176 -3.02 -0.27 15.25
C ALA A 176 -2.04 0.69 14.56
N ALA A 177 -1.09 1.27 15.30
CA ALA A 177 -0.08 2.16 14.74
C ALA A 177 0.77 1.44 13.67
N PHE A 178 1.20 0.22 13.95
CA PHE A 178 1.95 -0.58 12.98
C PHE A 178 1.14 -0.90 11.72
N SER A 179 -0.10 -1.37 11.85
CA SER A 179 -0.95 -1.69 10.71
C SER A 179 -1.25 -0.47 9.83
N ILE A 180 -1.40 0.72 10.44
CA ILE A 180 -1.57 1.97 9.72
C ILE A 180 -0.27 2.40 9.02
N ASP A 181 0.87 2.31 9.72
CA ASP A 181 2.17 2.65 9.14
C ASP A 181 2.48 1.79 7.92
N ASN A 182 2.24 0.47 8.04
CA ASN A 182 2.46 -0.52 6.99
C ASN A 182 1.34 -0.57 5.93
N GLY A 183 0.32 0.29 6.02
CA GLY A 183 -0.76 0.38 5.04
C GLY A 183 -1.74 -0.79 5.01
N THR A 184 -1.65 -1.75 5.95
CA THR A 184 -2.54 -2.92 5.99
C THR A 184 -3.92 -2.58 6.56
N MET A 185 -4.04 -1.48 7.30
CA MET A 185 -5.30 -1.01 7.88
C MET A 185 -5.51 0.50 7.64
N PRO A 186 -6.75 0.91 7.32
CA PRO A 186 -7.88 0.07 6.93
C PRO A 186 -7.64 -0.57 5.54
N PRO A 187 -8.14 -1.79 5.29
CA PRO A 187 -7.93 -2.48 4.02
C PRO A 187 -8.68 -1.76 2.90
N TRP A 188 -7.91 -1.19 1.98
CA TRP A 188 -8.40 -0.54 0.78
C TRP A 188 -7.32 -0.60 -0.31
N PRO A 189 -7.31 -1.69 -1.12
CA PRO A 189 -6.27 -1.90 -2.13
C PRO A 189 -6.17 -0.84 -3.24
N PRO A 190 -7.24 -0.16 -3.68
CA PRO A 190 -7.13 0.82 -4.77
C PRO A 190 -6.21 1.99 -4.44
N THR A 191 -5.28 2.27 -5.35
CA THR A 191 -4.37 3.41 -5.27
C THR A 191 -5.14 4.73 -5.29
N ALA A 192 -4.98 5.55 -4.24
CA ALA A 192 -5.59 6.87 -4.18
C ALA A 192 -4.92 7.86 -5.15
N GLY A 193 -5.73 8.69 -5.81
CA GLY A 193 -5.30 9.70 -6.78
C GLY A 193 -5.77 9.46 -8.21
N TYR A 194 -6.19 8.23 -8.56
CA TYR A 194 -6.72 7.89 -9.88
C TYR A 194 -8.23 8.12 -10.03
N THR A 195 -9.03 7.06 -10.17
CA THR A 195 -10.48 7.16 -10.25
C THR A 195 -11.06 7.11 -8.83
N PRO A 196 -11.85 8.11 -8.40
CA PRO A 196 -12.48 8.08 -7.09
C PRO A 196 -13.57 7.02 -7.02
N PHE A 197 -13.67 6.38 -5.87
CA PHE A 197 -14.65 5.34 -5.57
C PHE A 197 -15.62 5.78 -4.49
N LYS A 198 -16.81 5.19 -4.49
CA LYS A 198 -17.76 5.36 -3.40
C LYS A 198 -17.23 4.65 -2.16
N HIS A 199 -17.40 5.29 -1.01
CA HIS A 199 -17.08 4.72 0.30
C HIS A 199 -15.60 4.33 0.48
N GLU A 200 -14.69 5.07 -0.15
CA GLU A 200 -13.25 4.91 0.08
C GLU A 200 -12.92 4.89 1.56
N ARG A 201 -12.22 3.84 1.98
CA ARG A 201 -11.84 3.62 3.39
C ARG A 201 -10.44 4.12 3.73
N ASN A 202 -9.65 4.52 2.74
CA ASN A 202 -8.31 5.07 2.96
C ASN A 202 -8.30 6.19 4.02
N LEU A 203 -7.29 6.16 4.87
CA LEU A 203 -6.92 7.32 5.68
C LEU A 203 -6.29 8.35 4.76
N ASP A 204 -6.78 9.59 4.79
CA ASP A 204 -6.03 10.67 4.15
C ASP A 204 -4.73 10.95 4.94
N ASP A 205 -3.79 11.66 4.33
CA ASP A 205 -2.44 11.82 4.90
C ASP A 205 -2.47 12.57 6.24
N ALA A 206 -3.43 13.48 6.45
CA ALA A 206 -3.61 14.20 7.70
C ALA A 206 -4.27 13.33 8.78
N GLU A 207 -5.26 12.52 8.42
CA GLU A 207 -5.88 11.50 9.27
C GLU A 207 -4.84 10.47 9.73
N LYS A 208 -4.03 9.94 8.80
CA LYS A 208 -2.93 9.02 9.09
C LYS A 208 -1.93 9.66 10.04
N TYR A 209 -1.48 10.89 9.77
CA TYR A 209 -0.56 11.61 10.63
C TYR A 209 -1.13 11.80 12.05
N ALA A 210 -2.35 12.31 12.18
CA ALA A 210 -2.98 12.57 13.48
C ALA A 210 -3.16 11.29 14.29
N LEU A 211 -3.68 10.23 13.65
CA LEU A 211 -3.93 8.94 14.28
C LEU A 211 -2.64 8.26 14.71
N THR A 212 -1.64 8.15 13.83
CA THR A 212 -0.35 7.54 14.17
C THR A 212 0.39 8.32 15.26
N ARG A 213 0.42 9.66 15.19
CA ARG A 213 1.05 10.49 16.23
C ARG A 213 0.35 10.31 17.58
N TRP A 214 -0.98 10.27 17.60
CA TRP A 214 -1.73 10.03 18.83
C TRP A 214 -1.50 8.62 19.37
N LEU A 215 -1.56 7.58 18.54
CA LEU A 215 -1.33 6.19 18.95
C LEU A 215 0.09 5.96 19.53
N LYS A 216 1.09 6.68 19.02
CA LYS A 216 2.49 6.64 19.48
C LYS A 216 2.79 7.57 20.67
N SER A 217 1.77 8.19 21.27
CA SER A 217 1.89 9.18 22.36
C SER A 217 1.28 8.71 23.67
N ASP A 218 1.11 9.63 24.63
CA ASP A 218 0.32 9.42 25.85
C ASP A 218 -1.20 9.24 25.62
N MET A 219 -1.65 9.34 24.36
CA MET A 219 -3.05 9.15 23.93
C MET A 219 -4.05 9.92 24.79
N PRO A 220 -3.95 11.26 24.85
CA PRO A 220 -4.81 12.07 25.71
C PRO A 220 -6.26 11.99 25.22
N GLU A 221 -7.19 11.89 26.16
CA GLU A 221 -8.62 11.73 25.88
C GLU A 221 -9.28 13.02 25.35
N GLY A 222 -8.84 14.18 25.85
CA GLY A 222 -9.44 15.48 25.53
C GLY A 222 -10.80 15.70 26.20
N ASP A 223 -11.50 16.77 25.82
CA ASP A 223 -12.84 17.09 26.32
C ASP A 223 -13.91 16.42 25.44
N PRO A 224 -14.83 15.61 26.00
CA PRO A 224 -15.99 15.08 25.27
C PRO A 224 -16.82 16.13 24.52
N ALA A 225 -16.80 17.39 24.95
CA ALA A 225 -17.49 18.49 24.28
C ALA A 225 -16.87 18.89 22.93
N ASP A 226 -15.61 18.52 22.68
CA ASP A 226 -14.91 18.79 21.42
C ASP A 226 -15.24 17.75 20.34
N TYR A 227 -15.97 16.68 20.68
CA TYR A 227 -16.35 15.65 19.73
C TYR A 227 -17.42 16.12 18.75
N VAL A 228 -17.11 15.95 17.47
CA VAL A 228 -18.02 16.15 16.35
C VAL A 228 -18.28 14.78 15.72
N ALA A 229 -19.52 14.33 15.77
CA ALA A 229 -19.91 13.06 15.15
C ALA A 229 -19.74 13.15 13.62
N PRO A 230 -19.16 12.11 12.99
CA PRO A 230 -19.04 12.07 11.54
C PRO A 230 -20.39 11.89 10.87
N GLU A 231 -20.50 12.40 9.64
CA GLU A 231 -21.56 11.97 8.73
C GLU A 231 -21.19 10.59 8.18
N LEU A 232 -21.89 9.55 8.65
CA LEU A 232 -21.75 8.21 8.11
C LEU A 232 -22.67 8.04 6.89
N PRO A 233 -22.23 7.32 5.84
CA PRO A 233 -23.09 7.02 4.70
C PRO A 233 -24.37 6.32 5.18
N VAL A 234 -25.53 6.88 4.84
CA VAL A 234 -26.81 6.21 5.06
C VAL A 234 -26.90 5.08 4.06
N GLN A 235 -26.80 3.82 4.51
CA GLN A 235 -27.14 2.70 3.66
C GLN A 235 -28.63 2.80 3.28
N GLU A 236 -28.91 2.86 1.98
CA GLU A 236 -30.28 2.83 1.51
C GLU A 236 -30.92 1.49 1.88
N SER A 237 -32.13 1.55 2.45
CA SER A 237 -32.87 0.32 2.75
C SER A 237 -33.29 -0.35 1.44
N VAL A 238 -32.76 -1.53 1.17
CA VAL A 238 -33.20 -2.38 0.06
C VAL A 238 -34.37 -3.25 0.52
N ASN A 239 -35.44 -3.30 -0.27
CA ASN A 239 -36.56 -4.21 -0.03
C ASN A 239 -36.33 -5.51 -0.83
N PHE A 240 -35.68 -6.48 -0.20
CA PHE A 240 -35.54 -7.82 -0.76
C PHE A 240 -36.92 -8.50 -0.78
N ASN A 241 -37.43 -8.75 -1.99
CA ASN A 241 -38.73 -9.39 -2.22
C ASN A 241 -38.60 -10.90 -2.49
N ILE A 242 -37.38 -11.40 -2.68
CA ILE A 242 -37.03 -12.80 -2.81
C ILE A 242 -36.02 -13.16 -1.71
N GLU A 243 -36.27 -14.26 -1.00
CA GLU A 243 -35.37 -14.87 -0.02
C GLU A 243 -35.27 -16.37 -0.36
N LEU A 244 -34.07 -16.81 -0.71
CA LEU A 244 -33.77 -18.17 -1.15
C LEU A 244 -32.69 -18.75 -0.25
N GLN A 245 -32.98 -19.86 0.41
CA GLN A 245 -31.99 -20.55 1.23
C GLN A 245 -31.17 -21.52 0.38
N LEU A 246 -29.90 -21.75 0.75
CA LEU A 246 -29.12 -22.86 0.19
C LEU A 246 -29.95 -24.16 0.25
N PRO A 247 -29.95 -25.00 -0.80
CA PRO A 247 -30.89 -26.10 -0.93
C PRO A 247 -30.67 -27.20 0.11
N GLN A 248 -29.46 -27.29 0.66
CA GLN A 248 -29.04 -28.24 1.68
C GLN A 248 -27.94 -27.61 2.53
N ALA A 249 -27.91 -27.92 3.83
CA ALA A 249 -26.81 -27.53 4.71
C ALA A 249 -25.52 -28.25 4.30
N TYR A 250 -24.39 -27.54 4.35
CA TYR A 250 -23.06 -28.08 4.05
C TYR A 250 -22.10 -27.80 5.19
N THR A 251 -21.31 -28.80 5.57
CA THR A 251 -20.20 -28.62 6.51
C THR A 251 -18.91 -28.69 5.71
N PRO A 252 -18.08 -27.63 5.72
CA PRO A 252 -16.78 -27.64 5.06
C PRO A 252 -15.93 -28.83 5.50
N THR A 253 -15.24 -29.43 4.54
CA THR A 253 -14.44 -30.65 4.68
C THR A 253 -12.98 -30.45 4.30
N LEU A 254 -12.65 -29.37 3.61
CA LEU A 254 -11.30 -29.00 3.17
C LEU A 254 -10.69 -27.92 4.10
N LEU A 255 -9.35 -27.90 4.12
CA LEU A 255 -8.52 -26.96 4.89
C LEU A 255 -7.41 -26.44 3.96
N PRO A 256 -7.01 -25.15 4.05
CA PRO A 256 -7.62 -24.09 4.86
C PRO A 256 -8.94 -23.54 4.27
N ASP A 257 -9.21 -23.82 2.99
CA ASP A 257 -10.36 -23.29 2.26
C ASP A 257 -11.19 -24.40 1.62
N ASP A 258 -12.51 -24.22 1.62
CA ASP A 258 -13.46 -25.11 0.95
C ASP A 258 -14.41 -24.29 0.07
N HIS A 259 -14.43 -24.57 -1.24
CA HIS A 259 -15.27 -23.88 -2.20
C HIS A 259 -16.39 -24.79 -2.69
N ARG A 260 -17.64 -24.31 -2.62
CA ARG A 260 -18.82 -25.11 -2.91
C ARG A 260 -19.90 -24.34 -3.63
N CYS A 261 -20.38 -24.87 -4.75
CA CYS A 261 -21.52 -24.32 -5.49
C CYS A 261 -22.82 -25.04 -5.19
N PHE A 262 -23.90 -24.28 -5.22
CA PHE A 262 -25.26 -24.77 -5.12
C PHE A 262 -26.11 -24.22 -6.26
N ALA A 263 -26.96 -25.07 -6.82
CA ALA A 263 -27.94 -24.70 -7.85
C ALA A 263 -29.30 -24.49 -7.18
N ILE A 264 -29.85 -23.29 -7.32
CA ILE A 264 -31.16 -22.89 -6.81
C ILE A 264 -32.05 -22.50 -8.00
N PRO A 265 -33.25 -23.10 -8.17
CA PRO A 265 -34.17 -22.67 -9.21
C PRO A 265 -34.56 -21.19 -9.05
N TRP A 266 -34.52 -20.42 -10.13
CA TRP A 266 -35.05 -19.06 -10.13
C TRP A 266 -36.56 -19.08 -9.89
N PRO A 267 -37.09 -18.32 -8.91
CA PRO A 267 -38.48 -18.46 -8.46
C PRO A 267 -39.51 -17.73 -9.33
N GLU A 268 -39.09 -16.76 -10.15
CA GLU A 268 -40.01 -15.96 -10.96
C GLU A 268 -40.36 -16.65 -12.28
N ASP A 269 -41.65 -16.62 -12.62
CA ASP A 269 -42.21 -17.18 -13.85
C ASP A 269 -42.23 -16.17 -15.02
N GLU A 270 -41.83 -14.92 -14.77
CA GLU A 270 -41.70 -13.84 -15.75
C GLU A 270 -40.27 -13.30 -15.78
N PHE A 271 -39.92 -12.60 -16.87
CA PHE A 271 -38.63 -11.91 -16.95
C PHE A 271 -38.62 -10.76 -15.95
N THR A 272 -37.56 -10.65 -15.17
CA THR A 272 -37.41 -9.59 -14.16
C THR A 272 -35.98 -9.08 -14.12
N TYR A 273 -35.79 -7.90 -13.54
CA TYR A 273 -34.48 -7.32 -13.30
C TYR A 273 -34.08 -7.52 -11.85
N VAL A 274 -32.92 -8.14 -11.61
CA VAL A 274 -32.27 -8.14 -10.30
C VAL A 274 -31.59 -6.79 -10.09
N THR A 275 -31.98 -6.07 -9.04
CA THR A 275 -31.47 -4.73 -8.70
C THR A 275 -30.57 -4.73 -7.47
N ALA A 276 -30.59 -5.80 -6.67
CA ALA A 276 -29.65 -6.01 -5.58
C ALA A 276 -29.61 -7.49 -5.20
N VAL A 277 -28.44 -7.92 -4.73
CA VAL A 277 -28.22 -9.22 -4.10
C VAL A 277 -27.51 -8.98 -2.78
N ASP A 278 -27.92 -9.71 -1.75
CA ASP A 278 -27.25 -9.74 -0.46
C ASP A 278 -27.28 -11.17 0.08
N VAL A 279 -26.42 -11.47 1.04
CA VAL A 279 -26.31 -12.79 1.65
C VAL A 279 -26.36 -12.64 3.15
N ARG A 280 -27.12 -13.51 3.80
CA ARG A 280 -27.11 -13.65 5.25
C ARG A 280 -26.42 -14.98 5.59
N PRO A 281 -25.13 -14.96 5.95
CA PRO A 281 -24.44 -16.17 6.38
C PRO A 281 -25.12 -16.81 7.59
N ASP A 282 -25.28 -18.13 7.57
CA ASP A 282 -25.77 -18.88 8.73
C ASP A 282 -24.66 -18.98 9.79
N VAL A 283 -23.42 -19.19 9.34
CA VAL A 283 -22.22 -19.22 10.18
C VAL A 283 -21.20 -18.16 9.71
N VAL A 284 -21.40 -16.91 10.12
CA VAL A 284 -20.57 -15.74 9.72
C VAL A 284 -19.06 -16.01 9.86
N ALA A 285 -18.63 -16.67 10.94
CA ALA A 285 -17.22 -16.88 11.25
C ALA A 285 -16.46 -17.82 10.27
N GLN A 286 -17.16 -18.58 9.42
CA GLN A 286 -16.51 -19.46 8.42
C GLN A 286 -16.76 -19.04 6.97
N VAL A 287 -17.67 -18.12 6.67
CA VAL A 287 -17.95 -17.70 5.29
C VAL A 287 -16.99 -16.58 4.91
N HIS A 288 -16.08 -16.86 3.98
CA HIS A 288 -15.06 -15.91 3.53
C HIS A 288 -15.54 -15.03 2.37
N HIS A 289 -16.32 -15.57 1.44
CA HIS A 289 -17.12 -14.79 0.50
C HIS A 289 -18.17 -15.66 -0.21
N VAL A 290 -19.09 -15.00 -0.91
CA VAL A 290 -20.14 -15.64 -1.71
C VAL A 290 -20.23 -14.98 -3.08
N ILE A 291 -20.25 -15.77 -4.14
CA ILE A 291 -20.51 -15.31 -5.51
C ILE A 291 -21.89 -15.81 -5.93
N VAL A 292 -22.74 -14.91 -6.42
CA VAL A 292 -24.08 -15.24 -6.89
C VAL A 292 -24.17 -14.98 -8.39
N SER A 293 -24.39 -16.04 -9.16
CA SER A 293 -24.46 -16.03 -10.61
C SER A 293 -25.77 -16.59 -11.14
N ILE A 294 -26.08 -16.31 -12.40
CA ILE A 294 -27.24 -16.83 -13.12
C ILE A 294 -26.77 -17.65 -14.33
N ALA A 295 -27.21 -18.90 -14.37
CA ALA A 295 -27.19 -19.71 -15.58
C ALA A 295 -28.50 -19.54 -16.35
N GLU A 296 -28.40 -19.49 -17.68
CA GLU A 296 -29.53 -19.35 -18.57
C GLU A 296 -30.40 -20.62 -18.57
N PRO A 297 -31.72 -20.50 -18.85
CA PRO A 297 -32.66 -21.62 -18.75
C PRO A 297 -32.32 -22.80 -19.67
N GLU A 298 -31.61 -22.55 -20.77
CA GLU A 298 -31.17 -23.60 -21.69
C GLU A 298 -30.12 -24.54 -21.08
N ASP A 299 -29.37 -24.08 -20.07
CA ASP A 299 -28.28 -24.82 -19.42
C ASP A 299 -28.67 -25.37 -18.05
N ALA A 300 -29.89 -25.10 -17.57
CA ALA A 300 -30.37 -25.42 -16.22
C ALA A 300 -30.15 -26.89 -15.82
N ASP A 301 -30.44 -27.83 -16.73
CA ASP A 301 -30.30 -29.26 -16.47
C ASP A 301 -28.86 -29.67 -16.15
N LEU A 302 -27.86 -28.99 -16.72
CA LEU A 302 -26.44 -29.26 -16.46
C LEU A 302 -26.06 -28.88 -15.02
N TYR A 303 -26.53 -27.73 -14.55
CA TYR A 303 -26.28 -27.27 -13.19
C TYR A 303 -26.97 -28.12 -12.13
N TYR A 304 -28.21 -28.57 -12.38
CA TYR A 304 -28.87 -29.49 -11.47
C TYR A 304 -28.18 -30.86 -11.43
N ALA A 305 -27.62 -31.32 -12.55
CA ALA A 305 -26.92 -32.60 -12.62
C ALA A 305 -25.57 -32.58 -11.87
N ALA A 306 -24.89 -31.44 -11.80
CA ALA A 306 -23.61 -31.31 -11.11
C ALA A 306 -23.71 -31.53 -9.59
N GLY A 307 -24.87 -31.22 -8.98
CA GLY A 307 -25.07 -31.34 -7.54
C GLY A 307 -24.98 -32.79 -7.03
N GLY A 308 -24.12 -33.04 -6.05
CA GLY A 308 -24.04 -34.31 -5.32
C GLY A 308 -23.14 -35.37 -5.95
N GLU A 309 -22.44 -35.07 -7.05
CA GLU A 309 -21.62 -36.07 -7.76
C GLU A 309 -20.49 -36.66 -6.91
N ASP A 310 -19.92 -35.88 -6.00
CA ASP A 310 -18.85 -36.30 -5.08
C ASP A 310 -19.37 -36.83 -3.72
N GLY A 311 -20.70 -36.95 -3.57
CA GLY A 311 -21.34 -37.42 -2.34
C GLY A 311 -21.61 -36.34 -1.29
N HIS A 312 -21.31 -35.08 -1.59
CA HIS A 312 -21.61 -33.94 -0.72
C HIS A 312 -22.66 -33.01 -1.36
N PRO A 313 -23.46 -32.26 -0.58
CA PRO A 313 -24.38 -31.25 -1.11
C PRO A 313 -23.70 -30.27 -2.07
N GLY A 314 -24.31 -29.97 -3.23
CA GLY A 314 -23.68 -29.08 -4.23
C GLY A 314 -22.54 -29.74 -5.00
N TRP A 315 -21.61 -28.96 -5.55
CA TRP A 315 -20.38 -29.45 -6.20
C TRP A 315 -19.19 -28.55 -5.86
N TYR A 316 -17.97 -29.09 -5.98
CA TYR A 316 -16.77 -28.27 -5.91
C TYR A 316 -16.71 -27.34 -7.14
N CYS A 317 -16.53 -26.05 -6.91
CA CYS A 317 -16.48 -25.06 -7.97
C CYS A 317 -15.63 -23.87 -7.55
N LEU A 318 -15.16 -23.11 -8.53
CA LEU A 318 -14.40 -21.89 -8.35
C LEU A 318 -15.00 -20.80 -9.27
N GLY A 319 -14.60 -19.54 -9.08
CA GLY A 319 -15.12 -18.38 -9.81
C GLY A 319 -16.65 -18.28 -9.88
N ALA A 320 -17.21 -18.10 -11.08
CA ALA A 320 -18.66 -17.95 -11.26
C ALA A 320 -19.48 -19.24 -11.02
N GLY A 321 -18.82 -20.39 -10.81
CA GLY A 321 -19.48 -21.67 -10.56
C GLY A 321 -19.79 -22.47 -11.83
N GLY A 322 -18.92 -22.40 -12.85
CA GLY A 322 -19.10 -23.11 -14.12
C GLY A 322 -19.24 -24.63 -14.00
N VAL A 323 -19.87 -25.24 -15.00
CA VAL A 323 -19.99 -26.71 -15.15
C VAL A 323 -19.61 -27.13 -16.57
N SER A 324 -19.12 -28.36 -16.73
CA SER A 324 -18.71 -28.85 -18.04
C SER A 324 -19.88 -28.88 -19.04
N GLY A 325 -19.67 -28.29 -20.21
CA GLY A 325 -20.66 -28.27 -21.29
C GLY A 325 -21.65 -27.10 -21.25
N ALA A 326 -21.57 -26.21 -20.26
CA ALA A 326 -22.32 -24.95 -20.20
C ALA A 326 -21.37 -23.74 -20.40
N PRO A 327 -21.87 -22.61 -20.93
CA PRO A 327 -21.19 -21.32 -20.79
C PRO A 327 -20.99 -20.96 -19.30
N LEU A 328 -20.02 -20.09 -19.01
CA LEU A 328 -19.88 -19.55 -17.65
C LEU A 328 -21.15 -18.78 -17.27
N PRO A 329 -21.68 -18.99 -16.05
CA PRO A 329 -22.87 -18.28 -15.60
C PRO A 329 -22.50 -16.82 -15.31
N ARG A 330 -23.47 -15.92 -15.48
CA ARG A 330 -23.23 -14.48 -15.37
C ARG A 330 -23.40 -14.03 -13.91
N GLN A 331 -22.37 -13.42 -13.33
CA GLN A 331 -22.44 -12.91 -11.97
C GLN A 331 -23.49 -11.78 -11.86
N ILE A 332 -24.34 -11.86 -10.86
CA ILE A 332 -25.41 -10.87 -10.57
C ILE A 332 -25.23 -10.16 -9.22
N GLY A 333 -24.30 -10.67 -8.40
CA GLY A 333 -23.90 -10.06 -7.14
C GLY A 333 -22.90 -10.94 -6.38
N GLY A 334 -22.60 -10.54 -5.17
CA GLY A 334 -21.74 -11.28 -4.26
C GLY A 334 -21.79 -10.66 -2.87
N TRP A 335 -21.10 -11.31 -1.95
CA TRP A 335 -20.98 -10.85 -0.57
C TRP A 335 -19.58 -11.16 -0.09
N VAL A 336 -18.94 -10.19 0.58
CA VAL A 336 -17.70 -10.40 1.31
C VAL A 336 -17.88 -9.86 2.73
N PRO A 337 -17.29 -10.51 3.75
CA PRO A 337 -17.29 -10.03 5.11
C PRO A 337 -16.80 -8.57 5.23
N GLY A 338 -17.48 -7.75 6.02
CA GLY A 338 -17.08 -6.36 6.29
C GLY A 338 -17.35 -5.37 5.14
N ALA A 339 -17.50 -5.83 3.89
CA ALA A 339 -18.12 -5.00 2.87
C ALA A 339 -19.58 -4.79 3.27
N GLY A 340 -20.00 -3.52 3.31
CA GLY A 340 -21.42 -3.22 3.44
C GLY A 340 -22.22 -3.81 2.27
N ARG A 341 -23.54 -3.74 2.37
CA ARG A 341 -24.42 -4.06 1.23
C ARG A 341 -24.18 -3.04 0.14
N GLU A 342 -23.75 -3.47 -1.05
CA GLU A 342 -23.58 -2.60 -2.20
C GLU A 342 -24.72 -2.86 -3.21
N PRO A 343 -25.80 -2.06 -3.18
CA PRO A 343 -26.85 -2.17 -4.19
C PRO A 343 -26.26 -1.84 -5.57
N GLN A 344 -26.88 -2.38 -6.62
CA GLN A 344 -26.52 -1.97 -7.97
C GLN A 344 -26.72 -0.45 -8.13
N PRO A 345 -26.03 0.19 -9.10
CA PRO A 345 -26.24 1.60 -9.40
C PRO A 345 -27.72 1.94 -9.55
N ARG A 346 -28.13 3.11 -9.05
CA ARG A 346 -29.56 3.51 -9.03
C ARG A 346 -30.19 3.37 -10.41
N ASN A 347 -31.43 2.88 -10.42
CA ASN A 347 -32.26 2.68 -11.61
C ASN A 347 -31.66 1.70 -12.64
N THR A 348 -30.68 0.88 -12.23
CA THR A 348 -30.14 -0.21 -13.05
C THR A 348 -30.64 -1.56 -12.57
N GLY A 349 -30.53 -2.55 -13.43
CA GLY A 349 -30.94 -3.91 -13.11
C GLY A 349 -30.45 -4.91 -14.14
N ILE A 350 -30.08 -6.09 -13.66
CA ILE A 350 -29.60 -7.19 -14.48
C ILE A 350 -30.76 -8.11 -14.82
N GLY A 351 -31.04 -8.31 -16.11
CA GLY A 351 -32.14 -9.16 -16.56
C GLY A 351 -31.95 -10.64 -16.23
N VAL A 352 -33.01 -11.30 -15.76
CA VAL A 352 -33.06 -12.74 -15.50
C VAL A 352 -34.32 -13.33 -16.12
N LYS A 353 -34.15 -14.42 -16.88
CA LYS A 353 -35.24 -15.12 -17.56
C LYS A 353 -35.93 -16.12 -16.63
N PRO A 354 -37.23 -16.38 -16.82
CA PRO A 354 -37.88 -17.49 -16.11
C PRO A 354 -37.24 -18.82 -16.50
N GLY A 355 -37.09 -19.71 -15.51
CA GLY A 355 -36.42 -21.00 -15.67
C GLY A 355 -34.89 -20.97 -15.56
N SER A 356 -34.27 -19.80 -15.35
CA SER A 356 -32.86 -19.68 -15.01
C SER A 356 -32.50 -20.42 -13.71
N VAL A 357 -31.21 -20.68 -13.51
CA VAL A 357 -30.68 -21.26 -12.26
C VAL A 357 -29.76 -20.25 -11.59
N MET A 358 -30.04 -19.95 -10.33
CA MET A 358 -29.12 -19.22 -9.48
C MET A 358 -28.03 -20.17 -8.98
N VAL A 359 -26.79 -19.85 -9.33
CA VAL A 359 -25.59 -20.58 -8.91
C VAL A 359 -24.93 -19.78 -7.81
N VAL A 360 -24.87 -20.36 -6.61
CA VAL A 360 -24.28 -19.73 -5.42
C VAL A 360 -23.00 -20.45 -5.08
N GLN A 361 -21.85 -19.81 -5.29
CA GLN A 361 -20.58 -20.29 -4.76
C GLN A 361 -20.38 -19.75 -3.35
N MET A 362 -20.18 -20.66 -2.40
CA MET A 362 -19.72 -20.39 -1.06
C MET A 362 -18.22 -20.67 -0.97
N HIS A 363 -17.44 -19.71 -0.52
CA HIS A 363 -16.06 -19.91 -0.11
C HIS A 363 -15.99 -19.89 1.42
N TYR A 364 -15.60 -21.01 2.02
CA TYR A 364 -15.44 -21.15 3.46
C TYR A 364 -13.96 -21.12 3.86
N ASN A 365 -13.62 -20.28 4.84
CA ASN A 365 -12.34 -20.33 5.54
C ASN A 365 -12.50 -21.16 6.82
N THR A 366 -11.74 -22.25 6.92
CA THR A 366 -11.82 -23.20 8.04
C THR A 366 -10.66 -23.05 9.04
N LEU A 367 -9.86 -21.99 8.91
CA LEU A 367 -8.81 -21.64 9.87
C LEU A 367 -9.36 -20.81 11.04
N ALA A 368 -10.33 -19.94 10.78
CA ALA A 368 -10.87 -19.00 11.76
C ALA A 368 -11.76 -19.68 12.82
N THR A 369 -12.41 -20.79 12.47
CA THR A 369 -13.35 -21.51 13.34
C THR A 369 -13.46 -22.98 12.96
N GLU A 370 -13.88 -23.81 13.90
CA GLU A 370 -14.19 -25.22 13.63
C GLU A 370 -15.38 -25.32 12.64
N PRO A 371 -15.25 -26.11 11.56
CA PRO A 371 -16.31 -26.24 10.56
C PRO A 371 -17.66 -26.63 11.15
N ALA A 372 -18.68 -25.80 10.92
CA ALA A 372 -20.07 -26.05 11.27
C ALA A 372 -20.94 -26.22 10.00
N PRO A 373 -22.09 -26.91 10.10
CA PRO A 373 -23.08 -26.90 9.02
C PRO A 373 -23.59 -25.47 8.77
N ASP A 374 -23.48 -25.01 7.53
CA ASP A 374 -23.99 -23.72 7.05
C ASP A 374 -25.13 -23.94 6.05
N GLN A 375 -26.20 -23.16 6.19
CA GLN A 375 -27.29 -23.11 5.22
C GLN A 375 -27.74 -21.66 4.98
N SER A 376 -26.80 -20.81 4.55
CA SER A 376 -26.96 -19.37 4.31
C SER A 376 -28.18 -18.99 3.44
N ASP A 377 -28.73 -17.79 3.67
CA ASP A 377 -29.82 -17.21 2.88
C ASP A 377 -29.30 -16.21 1.83
N ILE A 378 -29.88 -16.26 0.63
CA ILE A 378 -29.64 -15.32 -0.47
C ILE A 378 -30.86 -14.41 -0.60
N LEU A 379 -30.63 -13.12 -0.44
CA LEU A 379 -31.64 -12.07 -0.51
C LEU A 379 -31.53 -11.38 -1.87
N VAL A 380 -32.64 -11.32 -2.61
CA VAL A 380 -32.67 -10.69 -3.93
C VAL A 380 -33.79 -9.65 -3.98
N ALA A 381 -33.43 -8.47 -4.48
CA ALA A 381 -34.40 -7.43 -4.83
C ALA A 381 -34.59 -7.44 -6.34
N THR A 382 -35.85 -7.48 -6.78
CA THR A 382 -36.20 -7.45 -8.19
C THR A 382 -37.15 -6.32 -8.54
N SER A 383 -37.17 -5.96 -9.83
CA SER A 383 -38.09 -5.00 -10.44
C SER A 383 -38.54 -5.50 -11.80
N ASP A 384 -39.80 -5.25 -12.15
CA ASP A 384 -40.33 -5.58 -13.48
C ASP A 384 -39.74 -4.69 -14.57
N GLU A 385 -39.34 -3.47 -14.21
CA GLU A 385 -38.77 -2.47 -15.12
C GLU A 385 -37.61 -1.73 -14.44
N VAL A 386 -36.62 -1.36 -15.25
CA VAL A 386 -35.52 -0.47 -14.86
C VAL A 386 -35.29 0.55 -15.97
N GLU A 387 -34.76 1.72 -15.60
CA GLU A 387 -34.47 2.79 -16.57
C GLU A 387 -33.30 2.39 -17.47
N ARG A 388 -32.28 1.75 -16.89
CA ARG A 388 -31.04 1.37 -17.58
C ARG A 388 -30.70 -0.10 -17.31
N PRO A 389 -31.12 -1.03 -18.19
CA PRO A 389 -30.70 -2.43 -18.11
C PRO A 389 -29.18 -2.53 -18.06
N ALA A 390 -28.69 -3.43 -17.22
CA ALA A 390 -27.27 -3.67 -16.99
C ALA A 390 -26.85 -5.08 -17.42
N HIS A 391 -25.61 -5.19 -17.87
CA HIS A 391 -24.94 -6.46 -18.12
C HIS A 391 -23.60 -6.47 -17.40
N SER A 392 -23.29 -7.57 -16.72
CA SER A 392 -22.00 -7.76 -16.05
C SER A 392 -21.22 -8.87 -16.74
N PHE A 393 -19.93 -8.66 -16.95
CA PHE A 393 -19.05 -9.63 -17.59
C PHE A 393 -17.64 -9.57 -17.01
N LEU A 394 -16.88 -10.66 -17.17
CA LEU A 394 -15.46 -10.70 -16.83
C LEU A 394 -14.64 -10.34 -18.07
N LEU A 395 -13.82 -9.31 -17.91
CA LEU A 395 -12.84 -8.84 -18.88
C LEU A 395 -11.53 -9.60 -18.65
N THR A 396 -11.12 -10.40 -19.62
CA THR A 396 -9.81 -11.07 -19.64
C THR A 396 -9.42 -11.39 -21.08
N ASN A 397 -8.13 -11.63 -21.33
CA ASN A 397 -7.67 -12.08 -22.65
C ASN A 397 -8.12 -13.52 -22.89
N PRO A 398 -8.98 -13.78 -23.89
CA PRO A 398 -9.47 -15.15 -24.14
C PRO A 398 -8.36 -16.13 -24.52
N SER A 399 -7.19 -15.67 -24.98
CA SER A 399 -6.07 -16.58 -25.25
C SER A 399 -5.41 -17.11 -23.98
N TRP A 400 -5.49 -16.40 -22.86
CA TRP A 400 -4.93 -16.85 -21.58
C TRP A 400 -5.63 -18.09 -21.04
N LEU A 401 -6.90 -18.31 -21.41
CA LEU A 401 -7.67 -19.51 -21.06
C LEU A 401 -7.16 -20.80 -21.74
N GLN A 402 -6.16 -20.71 -22.62
CA GLN A 402 -5.52 -21.86 -23.24
C GLN A 402 -4.27 -22.23 -22.44
N ASP A 403 -4.11 -23.52 -22.15
CA ASP A 403 -2.96 -24.07 -21.42
C ASP A 403 -1.62 -23.54 -21.98
N GLY A 404 -0.76 -23.04 -21.08
CA GLY A 404 0.58 -22.57 -21.42
C GLY A 404 0.65 -21.16 -22.05
N VAL A 405 -0.45 -20.42 -22.16
CA VAL A 405 -0.44 -19.08 -22.79
C VAL A 405 -0.22 -17.97 -21.77
N MET A 406 -0.91 -17.99 -20.64
CA MET A 406 -0.63 -17.09 -19.51
C MET A 406 0.45 -17.67 -18.60
N HIS A 407 1.62 -17.90 -19.19
CA HIS A 407 2.69 -18.61 -18.51
C HIS A 407 3.38 -17.72 -17.47
N ILE A 408 3.53 -18.25 -16.25
CA ILE A 408 4.23 -17.65 -15.11
C ILE A 408 5.34 -18.63 -14.68
N PRO A 409 6.59 -18.42 -15.12
CA PRO A 409 7.68 -19.37 -14.86
C PRO A 409 8.00 -19.53 -13.37
N ALA A 410 8.37 -20.74 -12.97
CA ALA A 410 8.85 -21.03 -11.62
C ALA A 410 10.05 -20.15 -11.25
N GLY A 411 9.97 -19.45 -10.11
CA GLY A 411 11.08 -18.68 -9.54
C GLY A 411 11.23 -17.26 -10.09
N ASP A 412 10.38 -16.82 -11.04
CA ASP A 412 10.44 -15.46 -11.60
C ASP A 412 9.67 -14.46 -10.72
N PRO A 413 10.35 -13.46 -10.11
CA PRO A 413 9.72 -12.51 -9.19
C PRO A 413 8.91 -11.40 -9.88
N ASN A 414 8.98 -11.23 -11.21
CA ASN A 414 8.34 -10.09 -11.87
C ASN A 414 7.75 -10.48 -13.24
N VAL A 415 6.83 -11.45 -13.24
CA VAL A 415 6.08 -11.81 -14.44
C VAL A 415 5.02 -10.74 -14.72
N HIS A 416 4.87 -10.33 -15.97
CA HIS A 416 3.88 -9.33 -16.39
C HIS A 416 3.14 -9.80 -17.63
N HIS A 417 1.81 -9.73 -17.59
CA HIS A 417 0.95 -9.90 -18.75
C HIS A 417 0.06 -8.67 -18.94
N SER A 418 -0.08 -8.25 -20.20
CA SER A 418 -0.91 -7.11 -20.59
C SER A 418 -1.79 -7.49 -21.78
N TRP A 419 -3.01 -6.98 -21.80
CA TRP A 419 -3.95 -7.17 -22.89
C TRP A 419 -4.79 -5.93 -23.15
N GLU A 420 -4.85 -5.53 -24.42
CA GLU A 420 -5.66 -4.43 -24.90
C GLU A 420 -6.83 -4.94 -25.74
N VAL A 421 -8.01 -4.37 -25.51
CA VAL A 421 -9.22 -4.69 -26.28
C VAL A 421 -9.98 -3.43 -26.69
N PRO A 422 -10.35 -3.32 -27.99
CA PRO A 422 -11.23 -2.25 -28.43
C PRO A 422 -12.61 -2.35 -27.77
N THR A 423 -13.09 -1.24 -27.24
CA THR A 423 -14.37 -1.19 -26.49
C THR A 423 -15.58 -1.48 -27.37
N GLY A 424 -15.54 -1.14 -28.67
CA GLY A 424 -16.56 -1.54 -29.63
C GLY A 424 -16.69 -3.06 -29.82
N ALA A 425 -15.61 -3.83 -29.60
CA ALA A 425 -15.66 -5.28 -29.59
C ALA A 425 -16.41 -5.79 -28.35
N LEU A 426 -16.14 -5.22 -27.17
CA LEU A 426 -16.84 -5.55 -25.93
C LEU A 426 -18.34 -5.25 -26.04
N SER A 427 -18.71 -4.07 -26.53
CA SER A 427 -20.13 -3.72 -26.73
C SER A 427 -20.83 -4.64 -27.76
N SER A 428 -20.10 -5.09 -28.79
CA SER A 428 -20.66 -6.06 -29.76
C SER A 428 -20.94 -7.44 -29.14
N ILE A 429 -20.15 -7.85 -28.15
CA ILE A 429 -20.26 -9.16 -27.48
C ILE A 429 -21.30 -9.09 -26.36
N PHE A 430 -21.22 -8.08 -25.51
CA PHE A 430 -21.96 -7.99 -24.24
C PHE A 430 -23.13 -7.00 -24.26
N GLY A 431 -23.12 -6.03 -25.19
CA GLY A 431 -24.10 -4.94 -25.21
C GLY A 431 -25.49 -5.33 -25.75
N SER A 432 -25.59 -6.40 -26.53
CA SER A 432 -26.85 -6.75 -27.21
C SER A 432 -28.01 -7.06 -26.26
N GLU A 433 -27.72 -7.61 -25.08
CA GLU A 433 -28.72 -7.92 -24.05
C GLU A 433 -29.35 -6.67 -23.42
N ILE A 434 -28.65 -5.55 -23.50
CA ILE A 434 -29.09 -4.25 -22.97
C ILE A 434 -29.38 -3.24 -24.09
N GLY A 435 -29.53 -3.72 -25.33
CA GLY A 435 -29.94 -2.91 -26.48
C GLY A 435 -28.83 -2.06 -27.11
N LEU A 436 -27.57 -2.34 -26.81
CA LEU A 436 -26.41 -1.65 -27.38
C LEU A 436 -25.82 -2.41 -28.57
N THR A 437 -25.23 -1.67 -29.50
CA THR A 437 -24.42 -2.18 -30.60
C THR A 437 -22.95 -1.79 -30.42
N GLY A 438 -22.04 -2.40 -31.19
CA GLY A 438 -20.62 -2.07 -31.17
C GLY A 438 -20.26 -0.63 -31.54
N PHE A 439 -21.23 0.18 -31.97
CA PHE A 439 -21.04 1.60 -32.31
C PHE A 439 -21.70 2.55 -31.30
N ASP A 440 -22.37 2.02 -30.28
CA ASP A 440 -23.01 2.83 -29.26
C ASP A 440 -22.05 3.05 -28.09
N PRO A 441 -22.00 4.27 -27.52
CA PRO A 441 -21.30 4.51 -26.27
C PRO A 441 -22.00 3.77 -25.12
N TRP A 442 -21.24 3.47 -24.09
CA TRP A 442 -21.71 2.76 -22.89
C TRP A 442 -20.98 3.28 -21.66
N VAL A 443 -21.41 2.87 -20.47
CA VAL A 443 -20.81 3.33 -19.21
C VAL A 443 -20.35 2.17 -18.35
N ILE A 444 -19.23 2.35 -17.65
CA ILE A 444 -18.75 1.43 -16.60
C ILE A 444 -19.12 2.02 -15.25
N HIS A 445 -19.66 1.19 -14.36
CA HIS A 445 -20.09 1.59 -13.01
C HIS A 445 -19.12 1.19 -11.90
N GLN A 446 -18.39 0.10 -12.11
CA GLN A 446 -17.56 -0.51 -11.07
C GLN A 446 -16.40 -1.30 -11.69
N GLY A 447 -15.39 -1.56 -10.87
CA GLY A 447 -14.29 -2.47 -11.19
C GLY A 447 -14.03 -3.48 -10.08
N PHE A 448 -13.64 -4.69 -10.44
CA PHE A 448 -13.17 -5.76 -9.54
C PHE A 448 -11.99 -6.43 -10.21
N LEU A 449 -10.77 -6.12 -9.80
CA LEU A 449 -9.58 -6.83 -10.27
C LEU A 449 -9.46 -8.16 -9.52
N HIS A 450 -9.01 -9.21 -10.20
CA HIS A 450 -8.80 -10.52 -9.60
C HIS A 450 -7.56 -11.21 -10.16
N MET A 451 -6.74 -11.67 -9.22
CA MET A 451 -5.53 -12.47 -9.36
C MET A 451 -5.49 -13.44 -8.16
N HIS A 452 -4.63 -14.45 -8.17
CA HIS A 452 -4.46 -15.36 -7.03
C HIS A 452 -3.25 -14.95 -6.17
N ASN A 453 -2.63 -15.92 -5.50
CA ASN A 453 -1.65 -15.71 -4.43
C ASN A 453 -0.29 -15.19 -4.91
N LEU A 454 0.07 -15.44 -6.16
CA LEU A 454 1.32 -14.91 -6.73
C LEU A 454 1.12 -13.48 -7.22
N GLY A 455 -0.11 -12.97 -7.27
CA GLY A 455 -0.41 -11.61 -7.71
C GLY A 455 0.32 -10.58 -6.85
N LYS A 456 0.92 -9.58 -7.51
CA LYS A 456 1.66 -8.48 -6.88
C LYS A 456 0.96 -7.15 -7.08
N SER A 457 0.52 -6.89 -8.30
CA SER A 457 -0.23 -5.69 -8.66
C SER A 457 -1.05 -5.90 -9.93
N GLY A 458 -2.02 -5.03 -10.16
CA GLY A 458 -2.68 -4.96 -11.45
C GLY A 458 -3.41 -3.65 -11.68
N ARG A 459 -3.65 -3.37 -12.96
CA ARG A 459 -4.17 -2.09 -13.42
C ARG A 459 -5.13 -2.30 -14.58
N THR A 460 -6.21 -1.54 -14.59
CA THR A 460 -7.05 -1.36 -15.77
C THR A 460 -7.07 0.10 -16.19
N THR A 461 -6.76 0.35 -17.45
CA THR A 461 -6.69 1.69 -18.06
C THR A 461 -7.63 1.78 -19.24
N LEU A 462 -8.42 2.85 -19.32
CA LEU A 462 -9.19 3.24 -20.49
C LEU A 462 -8.36 4.22 -21.31
N ILE A 463 -7.92 3.79 -22.49
CA ILE A 463 -7.15 4.58 -23.44
C ILE A 463 -8.15 5.22 -24.41
N ARG A 464 -8.23 6.54 -24.39
CA ARG A 464 -9.12 7.33 -25.24
C ARG A 464 -8.64 7.33 -26.69
N SER A 465 -9.55 7.60 -27.62
CA SER A 465 -9.22 7.65 -29.05
C SER A 465 -8.16 8.71 -29.46
N ASP A 466 -7.93 9.72 -28.63
CA ASP A 466 -6.87 10.73 -28.77
C ASP A 466 -5.54 10.32 -28.10
N GLY A 467 -5.52 9.21 -27.39
CA GLY A 467 -4.35 8.68 -26.68
C GLY A 467 -4.30 9.02 -25.19
N THR A 468 -5.21 9.86 -24.68
CA THR A 468 -5.27 10.15 -23.24
C THR A 468 -5.61 8.89 -22.46
N GLU A 469 -4.88 8.64 -21.37
CA GLU A 469 -5.13 7.49 -20.50
C GLU A 469 -5.95 7.88 -19.27
N GLN A 470 -6.97 7.08 -18.99
CA GLN A 470 -7.76 7.14 -17.75
C GLN A 470 -7.59 5.83 -16.99
N VAL A 471 -6.87 5.86 -15.87
CA VAL A 471 -6.74 4.70 -14.98
C VAL A 471 -8.07 4.48 -14.27
N LEU A 472 -8.72 3.35 -14.54
CA LEU A 472 -10.02 2.97 -13.97
C LEU A 472 -9.87 2.34 -12.59
N LEU A 473 -8.92 1.42 -12.45
CA LEU A 473 -8.59 0.73 -11.19
C LEU A 473 -7.11 0.38 -11.21
N ASP A 474 -6.41 0.71 -10.14
CA ASP A 474 -5.00 0.40 -9.93
C ASP A 474 -4.86 -0.15 -8.51
N ILE A 475 -4.23 -1.31 -8.38
CA ILE A 475 -3.91 -1.95 -7.10
C ILE A 475 -2.42 -2.28 -7.14
N ARG A 476 -1.61 -1.49 -6.42
CA ARG A 476 -0.14 -1.65 -6.39
C ARG A 476 0.32 -2.73 -5.43
N ASP A 477 -0.44 -2.96 -4.36
CA ASP A 477 -0.16 -3.94 -3.31
C ASP A 477 -1.31 -4.95 -3.29
N TRP A 478 -1.31 -5.88 -4.25
CA TRP A 478 -2.33 -6.93 -4.33
C TRP A 478 -2.24 -7.86 -3.11
N ASP A 479 -3.40 -8.12 -2.50
CA ASP A 479 -3.55 -9.13 -1.46
C ASP A 479 -4.77 -9.98 -1.80
N PHE A 480 -4.54 -11.28 -2.03
CA PHE A 480 -5.59 -12.24 -2.37
C PHE A 480 -6.70 -12.31 -1.31
N ASN A 481 -6.43 -11.94 -0.06
CA ASN A 481 -7.44 -11.94 1.00
C ASN A 481 -8.36 -10.71 0.92
N TRP A 482 -7.97 -9.64 0.22
CA TRP A 482 -8.70 -8.38 0.14
C TRP A 482 -9.26 -8.12 -1.25
N GLN A 483 -10.28 -8.88 -1.62
CA GLN A 483 -10.96 -8.76 -2.91
C GLN A 483 -12.32 -8.09 -2.74
N SER A 484 -12.59 -7.03 -3.49
CA SER A 484 -13.85 -6.31 -3.41
C SER A 484 -14.22 -5.65 -4.74
N THR A 485 -15.51 -5.43 -4.93
CA THR A 485 -16.00 -4.63 -6.06
C THR A 485 -15.91 -3.16 -5.66
N PHE A 486 -15.29 -2.34 -6.49
CA PHE A 486 -15.12 -0.92 -6.26
C PHE A 486 -16.04 -0.13 -7.18
N ASN A 487 -17.10 0.44 -6.60
CA ASN A 487 -18.04 1.29 -7.30
C ASN A 487 -17.43 2.67 -7.57
N PHE A 488 -17.41 3.12 -8.82
CA PHE A 488 -16.93 4.46 -9.14
C PHE A 488 -17.84 5.53 -8.52
N ASP A 489 -17.25 6.62 -8.03
CA ASP A 489 -18.02 7.78 -7.53
C ASP A 489 -18.89 8.36 -8.66
N ARG A 490 -18.29 8.48 -9.85
CA ARG A 490 -18.95 8.83 -11.11
C ARG A 490 -18.79 7.72 -12.13
N GLU A 491 -19.90 7.33 -12.76
CA GLU A 491 -19.87 6.39 -13.89
C GLU A 491 -19.02 6.91 -15.04
N VAL A 492 -18.25 6.01 -15.67
CA VAL A 492 -17.26 6.36 -16.69
C VAL A 492 -17.82 6.07 -18.07
N LEU A 493 -17.91 7.10 -18.91
CA LEU A 493 -18.29 6.95 -20.32
C LEU A 493 -17.18 6.27 -21.11
N VAL A 494 -17.58 5.31 -21.94
CA VAL A 494 -16.74 4.59 -22.89
C VAL A 494 -17.28 4.82 -24.29
N ASN A 495 -16.42 5.35 -25.16
CA ASN A 495 -16.76 5.57 -26.56
C ASN A 495 -16.26 4.39 -27.42
N PRO A 496 -16.94 4.03 -28.52
CA PRO A 496 -16.56 2.88 -29.37
C PRO A 496 -15.12 2.88 -29.92
N GLY A 497 -14.48 4.06 -29.96
CA GLY A 497 -13.09 4.23 -30.42
C GLY A 497 -12.05 4.09 -29.32
N ASP A 498 -12.48 3.95 -28.06
CA ASP A 498 -11.58 3.76 -26.91
C ASP A 498 -11.11 2.30 -26.83
N THR A 499 -10.00 2.08 -26.13
CA THR A 499 -9.41 0.77 -25.83
C THR A 499 -9.34 0.58 -24.32
N ILE A 500 -9.59 -0.62 -23.82
CA ILE A 500 -9.30 -0.97 -22.42
C ILE A 500 -8.04 -1.83 -22.38
N ARG A 501 -7.07 -1.43 -21.56
CA ARG A 501 -5.86 -2.19 -21.23
C ARG A 501 -6.00 -2.80 -19.84
N LEU A 502 -5.77 -4.10 -19.72
CA LEU A 502 -5.69 -4.86 -18.48
C LEU A 502 -4.26 -5.36 -18.29
N GLU A 503 -3.67 -5.08 -17.14
CA GLU A 503 -2.29 -5.40 -16.78
C GLU A 503 -2.27 -6.11 -15.42
N CYS A 504 -1.50 -7.20 -15.32
CA CYS A 504 -1.33 -7.98 -14.09
C CYS A 504 0.14 -8.37 -13.94
N TYR A 505 0.64 -8.30 -12.71
CA TYR A 505 2.02 -8.59 -12.34
C TYR A 505 2.07 -9.66 -11.24
N TRP A 506 2.99 -10.62 -11.35
CA TRP A 506 3.13 -11.70 -10.38
C TRP A 506 4.58 -11.85 -9.90
N ASP A 507 4.72 -12.31 -8.66
CA ASP A 507 5.96 -12.77 -8.05
C ASP A 507 5.86 -14.28 -7.78
N ASN A 508 6.47 -15.10 -8.64
CA ASN A 508 6.60 -16.55 -8.48
C ASN A 508 7.96 -16.94 -7.90
N SER A 509 8.64 -16.05 -7.17
CA SER A 509 9.89 -16.36 -6.49
C SER A 509 9.68 -17.35 -5.35
N GLN A 510 10.75 -18.03 -4.95
CA GLN A 510 10.71 -18.93 -3.80
C GLN A 510 10.37 -18.21 -2.49
N ALA A 511 10.70 -16.91 -2.38
CA ALA A 511 10.41 -16.12 -1.19
C ALA A 511 8.92 -15.78 -1.06
N ASN A 512 8.22 -15.58 -2.18
CA ASN A 512 6.79 -15.28 -2.22
C ASN A 512 5.87 -16.51 -2.15
N GLN A 513 6.43 -17.73 -2.17
CA GLN A 513 5.62 -18.94 -2.05
C GLN A 513 4.96 -19.04 -0.67
N GLU A 514 3.71 -19.48 -0.66
CA GLU A 514 2.95 -19.68 0.58
C GLU A 514 3.57 -20.74 1.50
N PHE A 515 3.29 -20.61 2.79
CA PHE A 515 3.61 -21.64 3.78
C PHE A 515 2.38 -22.52 4.03
N VAL A 516 2.48 -23.79 3.65
CA VAL A 516 1.43 -24.77 3.91
C VAL A 516 1.93 -25.75 4.96
N ASN A 517 1.25 -25.81 6.11
CA ASN A 517 1.65 -26.63 7.27
C ASN A 517 3.08 -26.35 7.78
N GLY A 518 3.54 -25.10 7.66
CA GLY A 518 4.87 -24.68 8.10
C GLY A 518 6.01 -25.05 7.14
N GLU A 519 5.69 -25.60 5.96
CA GLU A 519 6.65 -25.79 4.87
C GLU A 519 6.32 -24.81 3.75
N GLN A 520 7.33 -24.08 3.28
CA GLN A 520 7.17 -23.19 2.14
C GLN A 520 7.02 -24.02 0.86
N LEU A 521 5.99 -23.74 0.05
CA LEU A 521 5.78 -24.40 -1.22
C LEU A 521 6.98 -24.19 -2.13
N GLN A 522 7.28 -25.20 -2.95
CA GLN A 522 8.32 -25.09 -3.97
C GLN A 522 7.73 -24.44 -5.21
N THR A 523 8.47 -23.52 -5.81
CA THR A 523 8.07 -22.89 -7.06
C THR A 523 7.81 -23.92 -8.16
N SER A 524 6.78 -23.67 -8.96
CA SER A 524 6.46 -24.41 -10.18
C SER A 524 5.97 -23.45 -11.26
N ASP A 525 6.01 -23.88 -12.51
CA ASP A 525 5.37 -23.12 -13.58
C ASP A 525 3.87 -23.06 -13.32
N VAL A 526 3.31 -21.86 -13.41
CA VAL A 526 1.89 -21.58 -13.20
C VAL A 526 1.30 -21.05 -14.50
N ASP A 527 0.06 -21.42 -14.78
CA ASP A 527 -0.72 -20.96 -15.93
C ASP A 527 -2.09 -20.46 -15.47
N TRP A 528 -2.94 -20.05 -16.40
CA TRP A 528 -4.34 -19.75 -16.09
C TRP A 528 -5.03 -20.97 -15.50
N GLY A 529 -5.69 -20.78 -14.36
CA GLY A 529 -6.55 -21.79 -13.79
C GLY A 529 -7.39 -21.23 -12.66
N ASP A 530 -8.44 -21.96 -12.30
CA ASP A 530 -9.37 -21.51 -11.27
C ASP A 530 -8.87 -21.83 -9.86
N GLY A 531 -7.86 -22.71 -9.70
CA GLY A 531 -7.30 -23.10 -8.41
C GLY A 531 -6.49 -21.98 -7.77
N THR A 532 -6.46 -21.90 -6.43
CA THR A 532 -5.67 -20.88 -5.70
C THR A 532 -4.15 -20.98 -5.93
N GLN A 533 -3.67 -22.13 -6.42
CA GLN A 533 -2.28 -22.37 -6.81
C GLN A 533 -2.05 -22.21 -8.33
N ASP A 534 -3.12 -22.02 -9.09
CA ASP A 534 -3.07 -21.50 -10.46
C ASP A 534 -3.13 -19.96 -10.39
N GLU A 535 -3.16 -19.26 -11.52
CA GLU A 535 -3.32 -17.81 -11.55
C GLU A 535 -4.43 -17.31 -12.48
N MET A 536 -4.80 -16.05 -12.29
CA MET A 536 -5.77 -15.34 -13.12
C MET A 536 -5.36 -13.89 -13.34
N CYS A 537 -5.84 -13.32 -14.44
CA CYS A 537 -5.82 -11.88 -14.67
C CYS A 537 -7.14 -11.45 -15.28
N LEU A 538 -8.03 -10.90 -14.46
CA LEU A 538 -9.36 -10.47 -14.91
C LEU A 538 -9.89 -9.25 -14.18
N MET A 539 -10.80 -8.55 -14.83
CA MET A 539 -11.59 -7.46 -14.23
C MET A 539 -13.09 -7.71 -14.43
N SER A 540 -13.91 -7.65 -13.38
CA SER A 540 -15.37 -7.59 -13.56
C SER A 540 -15.81 -6.18 -13.96
N VAL A 541 -16.68 -6.09 -14.97
CA VAL A 541 -17.21 -4.85 -15.51
C VAL A 541 -18.74 -4.92 -15.51
N MET A 542 -19.39 -3.90 -14.94
CA MET A 542 -20.83 -3.69 -15.07
C MET A 542 -21.11 -2.56 -16.05
N MET A 543 -21.82 -2.87 -17.13
CA MET A 543 -22.14 -1.94 -18.22
C MET A 543 -23.62 -1.58 -18.30
N THR A 544 -23.91 -0.32 -18.66
CA THR A 544 -25.25 0.13 -19.09
C THR A 544 -25.14 1.07 -20.30
N ALA A 545 -26.29 1.43 -20.89
CA ALA A 545 -26.37 2.62 -21.74
C ALA A 545 -26.07 3.89 -20.92
N PRO A 546 -25.55 4.96 -21.55
CA PRO A 546 -25.37 6.26 -20.89
C PRO A 546 -26.71 6.85 -20.45
N GLN A 547 -26.70 7.63 -19.38
CA GLN A 547 -27.84 8.41 -18.91
C GLN A 547 -28.00 9.69 -19.74
N ASP A 548 -29.22 9.93 -20.21
CA ASP A 548 -29.56 11.16 -20.91
C ASP A 548 -29.34 12.40 -20.02
N GLY A 549 -28.54 13.35 -20.51
CA GLY A 549 -28.27 14.62 -19.84
C GLY A 549 -27.32 14.55 -18.65
N TYR A 550 -26.70 13.41 -18.38
CA TYR A 550 -25.60 13.30 -17.42
C TYR A 550 -24.32 13.91 -18.00
N ASP A 551 -23.56 14.63 -17.16
CA ASP A 551 -22.27 15.17 -17.55
C ASP A 551 -21.20 14.08 -17.42
N TYR A 552 -20.62 13.68 -18.55
CA TYR A 552 -19.56 12.67 -18.63
C TYR A 552 -18.17 13.28 -18.81
N THR A 553 -18.02 14.59 -18.62
CA THR A 553 -16.71 15.25 -18.68
C THR A 553 -15.76 14.56 -17.69
N PRO A 554 -14.66 13.93 -18.18
CA PRO A 554 -13.66 13.32 -17.33
C PRO A 554 -13.15 14.30 -16.26
N GLN A 555 -13.03 13.82 -15.02
CA GLN A 555 -12.41 14.60 -13.97
C GLN A 555 -10.90 14.42 -14.03
N VAL A 556 -10.19 15.53 -14.18
CA VAL A 556 -8.76 15.57 -13.92
C VAL A 556 -8.55 15.40 -12.44
N ASN A 557 -7.78 14.37 -12.07
CA ASN A 557 -7.33 14.16 -10.71
C ASN A 557 -5.82 14.32 -10.66
N VAL A 558 -5.36 15.06 -9.65
CA VAL A 558 -3.96 15.13 -9.27
C VAL A 558 -3.87 14.89 -7.78
N ARG A 559 -2.87 14.11 -7.37
CA ARG A 559 -2.51 13.88 -5.96
C ARG A 559 -1.01 14.10 -5.82
N ILE A 560 -0.62 14.77 -4.75
CA ILE A 560 0.78 14.84 -4.31
C ILE A 560 1.00 13.60 -3.44
N GLU A 561 1.78 12.65 -3.96
CA GLU A 561 2.18 11.42 -3.26
C GLU A 561 3.42 11.66 -2.39
N SER A 562 4.31 12.53 -2.84
CA SER A 562 5.46 13.03 -2.09
C SER A 562 5.60 14.55 -2.33
N PRO A 563 5.90 15.35 -1.28
CA PRO A 563 6.15 14.94 0.09
C PRO A 563 4.87 14.48 0.79
N SER A 564 5.02 13.69 1.84
CA SER A 564 3.89 13.31 2.71
C SER A 564 3.50 14.47 3.64
N TYR A 565 2.25 14.46 4.12
CA TYR A 565 1.76 15.49 5.04
C TYR A 565 2.62 15.55 6.32
N ARG A 566 3.13 16.76 6.61
CA ARG A 566 4.07 17.09 7.70
C ARG A 566 5.38 16.32 7.64
N GLN A 567 5.81 15.92 6.44
CA GLN A 567 7.18 15.49 6.25
C GLN A 567 8.14 16.61 6.65
N GLN A 568 9.20 16.23 7.36
CA GLN A 568 10.16 17.18 7.92
C GLN A 568 11.30 17.43 6.96
N PHE A 569 11.66 18.70 6.82
CA PHE A 569 12.79 19.19 6.02
C PHE A 569 13.52 20.28 6.79
N VAL A 570 14.72 20.64 6.34
CA VAL A 570 15.46 21.81 6.83
C VAL A 570 15.62 22.83 5.69
N PRO A 571 15.93 24.11 5.97
CA PRO A 571 16.15 25.12 4.94
C PRO A 571 17.16 24.66 3.88
N GLY A 572 16.90 24.93 2.60
CA GLY A 572 17.75 24.49 1.49
C GLY A 572 17.56 23.05 1.02
N ASP A 573 16.74 22.23 1.68
CA ASP A 573 16.51 20.86 1.25
C ASP A 573 15.77 20.80 -0.10
N LEU A 574 16.09 19.75 -0.88
CA LEU A 574 15.35 19.36 -2.08
C LEU A 574 14.13 18.54 -1.67
N VAL A 575 12.96 19.16 -1.70
CA VAL A 575 11.69 18.48 -1.42
C VAL A 575 11.31 17.62 -2.61
N PRO A 576 11.22 16.29 -2.46
CA PRO A 576 10.77 15.40 -3.53
C PRO A 576 9.31 15.69 -3.88
N LEU A 577 9.01 15.86 -5.17
CA LEU A 577 7.65 15.96 -5.69
C LEU A 577 7.34 14.72 -6.51
N GLN A 578 6.33 13.97 -6.08
CA GLN A 578 5.78 12.85 -6.81
C GLN A 578 4.29 13.06 -6.99
N LEU A 579 3.83 13.05 -8.24
CA LEU A 579 2.46 13.34 -8.61
C LEU A 579 1.81 12.11 -9.23
N VAL A 580 0.62 11.78 -8.75
CA VAL A 580 -0.29 10.84 -9.42
C VAL A 580 -1.31 11.67 -10.19
N LEU A 581 -1.35 11.51 -11.51
CA LEU A 581 -2.30 12.19 -12.39
C LEU A 581 -3.24 11.20 -13.06
N ASN A 582 -4.49 11.62 -13.27
CA ASN A 582 -5.47 10.88 -14.06
C ASN A 582 -6.24 11.83 -14.97
N ASN A 583 -6.51 11.41 -16.21
CA ASN A 583 -7.11 12.24 -17.25
C ASN A 583 -6.32 13.53 -17.55
N PHE A 584 -5.01 13.59 -17.29
CA PHE A 584 -4.18 14.76 -17.61
C PHE A 584 -2.78 14.33 -17.99
N SER A 585 -2.28 14.87 -19.11
CA SER A 585 -0.96 14.61 -19.63
C SER A 585 -0.05 15.82 -19.40
N LEU A 586 1.09 15.59 -18.76
CA LEU A 586 2.06 16.67 -18.54
C LEU A 586 2.97 16.83 -19.76
N HIS A 587 3.23 18.08 -20.16
CA HIS A 587 4.09 18.45 -21.28
C HIS A 587 4.82 19.77 -21.00
N ASP A 588 5.99 19.92 -21.59
CA ASP A 588 6.78 21.16 -21.56
C ASP A 588 5.96 22.32 -22.19
N PRO A 589 5.75 23.44 -21.46
CA PRO A 589 5.08 24.62 -22.01
C PRO A 589 5.87 25.31 -23.13
N GLY A 590 7.16 25.00 -23.30
CA GLY A 590 8.07 25.60 -24.28
C GLY A 590 8.61 26.98 -23.87
N GLU A 591 9.65 27.46 -24.57
CA GLU A 591 10.21 28.80 -24.33
C GLU A 591 9.25 29.90 -24.82
N HIS A 592 8.45 30.46 -23.91
CA HIS A 592 7.80 31.74 -24.13
C HIS A 592 8.72 32.87 -23.66
N ASN A 593 9.29 33.60 -24.62
CA ASN A 593 10.23 34.69 -24.35
C ASN A 593 9.54 35.83 -23.57
N HIS A 594 9.85 35.96 -22.28
CA HIS A 594 9.31 36.99 -21.38
C HIS A 594 9.70 38.44 -21.75
N ASP A 595 10.53 38.64 -22.78
CA ASP A 595 10.95 39.96 -23.25
C ASP A 595 9.89 40.71 -24.11
N ASP A 596 8.72 40.13 -24.37
CA ASP A 596 7.67 40.80 -25.16
C ASP A 596 6.34 41.01 -24.43
N ALA A 597 6.40 41.73 -23.31
CA ALA A 597 5.25 42.41 -22.72
C ALA A 597 4.61 43.47 -23.66
N SER A 598 5.07 43.60 -24.91
CA SER A 598 4.64 44.64 -25.86
C SER A 598 3.95 44.13 -27.14
N MET A 599 3.72 42.82 -27.30
CA MET A 599 2.87 42.28 -28.37
C MET A 599 1.52 41.71 -27.89
N HIS A 600 0.98 42.22 -26.79
CA HIS A 600 -0.48 42.39 -26.70
C HIS A 600 -0.92 43.52 -27.62
N MET A 601 -0.92 43.32 -28.94
CA MET A 601 -1.76 44.01 -29.94
C MET A 601 -1.41 43.48 -31.34
N THR A 602 -1.85 42.25 -31.65
CA THR A 602 -2.45 41.84 -32.94
C THR A 602 -2.39 40.32 -33.11
N SER A 603 -2.98 39.56 -32.18
CA SER A 603 -3.80 38.44 -32.62
C SER A 603 -5.23 38.83 -32.31
N MET A 604 -6.04 39.00 -33.36
CA MET A 604 -7.48 39.13 -33.22
C MET A 604 -8.02 37.77 -32.76
N HIS A 605 -7.98 37.50 -31.45
CA HIS A 605 -8.97 36.65 -30.80
C HIS A 605 -10.06 37.58 -30.27
N THR A 606 -10.84 38.12 -31.20
CA THR A 606 -12.16 38.64 -30.89
C THR A 606 -13.12 37.47 -30.96
N ASP A 607 -13.11 36.60 -29.95
CA ASP A 607 -14.29 35.85 -29.54
C ASP A 607 -14.17 35.60 -28.03
N ALA A 608 -15.11 36.16 -27.28
CA ALA A 608 -15.21 36.02 -25.82
C ALA A 608 -15.78 34.64 -25.44
N ASN A 609 -15.31 33.59 -26.12
CA ASN A 609 -15.89 32.26 -26.12
C ASN A 609 -14.85 31.18 -26.48
N ASP A 610 -13.55 31.43 -26.24
CA ASP A 610 -12.56 30.35 -26.25
C ASP A 610 -12.88 29.42 -25.07
N ASP A 611 -13.47 28.30 -25.45
CA ASP A 611 -13.93 27.24 -24.57
C ASP A 611 -12.72 26.40 -24.15
N HIS A 612 -12.13 26.73 -23.00
CA HIS A 612 -11.03 25.97 -22.40
C HIS A 612 -11.51 24.67 -21.72
N SER A 613 -12.70 24.15 -22.07
CA SER A 613 -13.26 22.92 -21.47
C SER A 613 -12.60 21.60 -21.91
N SER A 614 -11.52 21.66 -22.70
CA SER A 614 -10.79 20.49 -23.19
C SER A 614 -9.29 20.57 -22.89
N VAL A 615 -8.91 20.83 -21.64
CA VAL A 615 -7.50 20.84 -21.23
C VAL A 615 -7.21 19.58 -20.41
N TYR A 616 -6.91 18.50 -21.12
CA TYR A 616 -6.36 17.26 -20.55
C TYR A 616 -4.84 17.20 -20.72
N GLU A 617 -4.21 18.34 -21.01
CA GLU A 617 -2.78 18.46 -21.22
C GLU A 617 -2.24 19.81 -20.71
N GLY A 618 -1.00 19.84 -20.21
CA GLY A 618 -0.35 21.07 -19.78
C GLY A 618 0.78 20.82 -18.80
N HIS A 619 0.97 21.72 -17.85
CA HIS A 619 2.04 21.65 -16.84
C HIS A 619 1.51 22.07 -15.47
N TYR A 620 2.37 22.14 -14.46
CA TYR A 620 1.97 22.63 -13.15
C TYR A 620 2.88 23.74 -12.65
N HIS A 621 2.28 24.60 -11.84
CA HIS A 621 3.01 25.55 -11.01
C HIS A 621 2.95 25.08 -9.56
N LEU A 622 4.08 25.17 -8.84
CA LEU A 622 4.15 24.94 -7.40
C LEU A 622 4.50 26.23 -6.67
N TYR A 623 3.65 26.59 -5.71
CA TYR A 623 3.77 27.80 -4.89
C TYR A 623 4.08 27.43 -3.46
N LEU A 624 4.87 28.27 -2.78
CA LEU A 624 5.19 28.13 -1.37
C LEU A 624 4.50 29.23 -0.55
N ASN A 625 3.60 28.83 0.36
CA ASN A 625 2.91 29.72 1.32
C ASN A 625 2.12 30.89 0.70
N THR A 626 1.55 30.71 -0.49
CA THR A 626 0.80 31.77 -1.17
C THR A 626 -0.34 31.20 -2.02
N ASP A 627 -1.46 31.91 -2.03
CA ASP A 627 -2.63 31.71 -2.89
C ASP A 627 -2.60 32.64 -4.14
N ASP A 628 -1.62 33.52 -4.22
CA ASP A 628 -1.42 34.44 -5.36
C ASP A 628 -0.75 33.72 -6.54
N ASP A 629 -1.49 33.57 -7.63
CA ASP A 629 -1.03 32.95 -8.88
C ASP A 629 0.10 33.72 -9.58
N ASP A 630 0.24 35.02 -9.29
CA ASP A 630 1.29 35.89 -9.84
C ASP A 630 2.59 35.83 -9.00
N ALA A 631 2.61 35.10 -7.88
CA ALA A 631 3.78 34.95 -7.03
C ALA A 631 4.88 34.10 -7.68
N GLU A 632 6.08 34.15 -7.11
CA GLU A 632 7.18 33.26 -7.49
C GLU A 632 6.78 31.79 -7.30
N HIS A 633 7.08 30.97 -8.30
CA HIS A 633 6.68 29.57 -8.36
C HIS A 633 7.67 28.76 -9.17
N LEU A 634 7.70 27.46 -8.88
CA LEU A 634 8.31 26.48 -9.76
C LEU A 634 7.34 26.18 -10.91
N THR A 635 7.83 26.13 -12.15
CA THR A 635 7.12 25.56 -13.30
C THR A 635 7.76 24.22 -13.65
N ALA A 636 6.98 23.16 -13.69
CA ALA A 636 7.46 21.82 -14.06
C ALA A 636 6.36 21.03 -14.79
N TRP A 637 6.79 20.01 -15.52
CA TRP A 637 5.94 19.18 -16.39
C TRP A 637 6.33 17.70 -16.32
N ASP A 638 7.08 17.34 -15.28
CA ASP A 638 7.39 15.95 -14.96
C ASP A 638 6.63 15.57 -13.70
N PRO A 639 5.98 14.38 -13.66
CA PRO A 639 5.26 13.92 -12.48
C PRO A 639 6.21 13.64 -11.30
N LEU A 640 7.52 13.60 -11.56
CA LEU A 640 8.58 13.40 -10.59
C LEU A 640 9.55 14.57 -10.72
N TYR A 641 9.69 15.36 -9.66
CA TYR A 641 10.50 16.57 -9.68
C TYR A 641 11.00 16.92 -8.27
N TYR A 642 11.70 18.05 -8.12
CA TYR A 642 12.17 18.55 -6.82
C TYR A 642 11.85 20.03 -6.67
N TYR A 643 11.49 20.41 -5.46
CA TYR A 643 11.40 21.80 -5.06
C TYR A 643 12.48 22.13 -4.04
N GLU A 644 13.43 22.98 -4.41
CA GLU A 644 14.45 23.48 -3.48
C GLU A 644 13.82 24.49 -2.51
N LEU A 645 13.88 24.20 -1.21
CA LEU A 645 13.40 25.14 -0.20
C LEU A 645 14.33 26.36 -0.14
N PRO A 646 13.80 27.58 0.01
CA PRO A 646 14.62 28.76 0.24
C PRO A 646 15.55 28.55 1.44
N ALA A 647 16.84 28.87 1.29
CA ALA A 647 17.82 28.70 2.36
C ALA A 647 17.55 29.60 3.60
N ASP A 648 16.71 30.63 3.45
CA ASP A 648 16.27 31.54 4.50
C ASP A 648 14.82 31.30 4.96
N ILE A 649 14.22 30.16 4.62
CA ILE A 649 12.90 29.78 5.11
C ILE A 649 12.93 29.59 6.64
N GLU A 650 11.98 30.21 7.33
CA GLU A 650 11.87 30.12 8.79
C GLU A 650 11.36 28.73 9.21
N PRO A 651 11.77 28.19 10.37
CA PRO A 651 11.18 26.95 10.90
C PRO A 651 9.66 27.09 11.15
N GLY A 652 8.91 26.06 10.80
CA GLY A 652 7.47 26.03 10.97
C GLY A 652 6.75 25.16 9.95
N ILE A 653 5.44 25.34 9.88
CA ILE A 653 4.58 24.64 8.92
C ILE A 653 4.48 25.50 7.68
N HIS A 654 4.74 24.89 6.52
CA HIS A 654 4.64 25.55 5.23
C HIS A 654 3.75 24.76 4.29
N THR A 655 3.02 25.47 3.43
CA THR A 655 2.12 24.87 2.45
C THR A 655 2.74 24.95 1.07
N LEU A 656 2.86 23.79 0.41
CA LEU A 656 3.13 23.71 -1.01
C LEU A 656 1.80 23.57 -1.74
N ARG A 657 1.47 24.54 -2.59
CA ARG A 657 0.26 24.55 -3.41
C ARG A 657 0.62 24.27 -4.86
N LEU A 658 0.14 23.14 -5.38
CA LEU A 658 0.22 22.77 -6.78
C LEU A 658 -1.02 23.26 -7.51
N SER A 659 -0.84 23.92 -8.66
CA SER A 659 -1.91 24.29 -9.58
C SER A 659 -1.58 23.79 -10.98
N LEU A 660 -2.50 23.02 -11.58
CA LEU A 660 -2.40 22.66 -12.99
C LEU A 660 -2.67 23.88 -13.88
N ARG A 661 -1.94 23.95 -14.99
CA ARG A 661 -1.94 25.05 -15.94
C ARG A 661 -2.16 24.52 -17.35
N GLY A 662 -2.89 25.29 -18.16
CA GLY A 662 -2.97 25.05 -19.59
C GLY A 662 -1.66 25.41 -20.29
N ALA A 663 -1.55 25.05 -21.56
CA ALA A 663 -0.35 25.32 -22.37
C ALA A 663 0.05 26.82 -22.47
N ASP A 664 -0.89 27.73 -22.28
CA ASP A 664 -0.71 29.20 -22.23
C ASP A 664 -0.54 29.75 -20.79
N HIS A 665 -0.20 28.88 -19.83
CA HIS A 665 0.02 29.18 -18.41
C HIS A 665 -1.19 29.68 -17.60
N HIS A 666 -2.41 29.65 -18.14
CA HIS A 666 -3.59 30.01 -17.33
C HIS A 666 -3.93 28.92 -16.31
N ALA A 667 -4.49 29.31 -15.15
CA ALA A 667 -4.97 28.39 -14.13
C ALA A 667 -6.14 27.54 -14.64
N LEU A 668 -6.06 26.22 -14.49
CA LEU A 668 -7.19 25.33 -14.80
C LEU A 668 -8.19 25.21 -13.65
N GLY A 669 -7.88 25.82 -12.49
CA GLY A 669 -8.68 25.69 -11.27
C GLY A 669 -8.60 24.30 -10.64
N ILE A 670 -7.61 23.49 -11.03
CA ILE A 670 -7.33 22.17 -10.45
C ILE A 670 -6.08 22.30 -9.59
N GLU A 671 -6.27 22.27 -8.28
CA GLU A 671 -5.23 22.53 -7.29
C GLU A 671 -5.16 21.43 -6.22
N ARG A 672 -3.96 21.27 -5.65
CA ARG A 672 -3.69 20.43 -4.49
C ARG A 672 -2.71 21.10 -3.57
N GLU A 673 -2.82 20.80 -2.29
CA GLU A 673 -1.92 21.33 -1.27
C GLU A 673 -1.37 20.19 -0.42
N VAL A 674 -0.14 20.38 0.04
CA VAL A 674 0.46 19.58 1.10
C VAL A 674 1.16 20.50 2.08
N GLU A 675 1.01 20.22 3.37
CA GLU A 675 1.79 20.89 4.41
C GLU A 675 3.08 20.09 4.66
N ILE A 676 4.20 20.79 4.71
CA ILE A 676 5.50 20.27 5.15
C ILE A 676 5.89 20.98 6.45
N GLU A 677 6.79 20.37 7.23
CA GLU A 677 7.35 20.97 8.43
C GLU A 677 8.83 21.28 8.22
N VAL A 678 9.18 22.56 8.21
CA VAL A 678 10.59 22.98 8.26
C VAL A 678 11.02 23.02 9.72
N VAL A 679 12.03 22.24 10.05
CA VAL A 679 12.64 22.22 11.38
C VAL A 679 13.91 23.08 11.40
N GLU A 680 14.36 23.48 12.59
CA GLU A 680 15.65 24.16 12.73
C GLU A 680 16.76 23.27 12.16
N ASP A 681 17.62 23.85 11.33
CA ASP A 681 18.84 23.18 10.92
C ASP A 681 19.80 23.16 12.12
N PHE A 682 19.98 21.97 12.70
CA PHE A 682 20.90 21.77 13.81
C PHE A 682 22.33 21.51 13.34
N ALA A 683 22.57 21.42 12.04
CA ALA A 683 23.93 21.36 11.51
C ALA A 683 24.61 22.72 11.72
N GLU A 684 25.72 22.73 12.47
CA GLU A 684 26.62 23.85 12.56
C GLU A 684 27.29 24.16 11.21
N ALA A 685 27.41 23.15 10.32
CA ALA A 685 27.88 23.32 8.96
C ALA A 685 27.40 22.21 8.00
N ARG A 686 27.01 22.62 6.78
CA ARG A 686 26.88 21.73 5.61
C ARG A 686 28.11 21.85 4.71
N LEU A 687 28.79 20.73 4.46
CA LEU A 687 30.02 20.69 3.69
C LEU A 687 29.87 19.74 2.51
N ARG A 688 29.83 20.26 1.28
CA ARG A 688 29.83 19.44 0.06
C ARG A 688 30.97 18.41 0.10
N LEU A 689 30.66 17.17 -0.24
CA LEU A 689 31.65 16.10 -0.39
C LEU A 689 32.15 15.98 -1.82
N THR A 690 31.32 16.35 -2.80
CA THR A 690 31.58 16.10 -4.21
C THR A 690 31.47 17.38 -5.06
N GLU A 691 32.14 17.32 -6.20
CA GLU A 691 31.99 18.25 -7.32
C GLU A 691 31.48 17.46 -8.52
N VAL A 692 30.38 17.90 -9.14
CA VAL A 692 29.66 17.13 -10.17
C VAL A 692 30.54 16.82 -11.39
N ASN A 693 31.47 17.71 -11.73
CA ASN A 693 32.36 17.56 -12.88
C ASN A 693 33.68 16.84 -12.54
N ALA A 694 33.88 16.38 -11.30
CA ALA A 694 35.14 15.76 -10.86
C ALA A 694 35.16 14.23 -10.94
N TRP A 695 34.02 13.60 -11.22
CA TRP A 695 33.90 12.14 -11.33
C TRP A 695 34.72 11.57 -12.50
N THR A 696 35.43 10.47 -12.24
CA THR A 696 36.20 9.75 -13.25
C THR A 696 36.03 8.23 -13.11
N PRO A 697 35.99 7.46 -14.20
CA PRO A 697 35.82 6.02 -14.11
C PRO A 697 37.09 5.36 -13.60
N GLN A 698 36.94 4.34 -12.76
CA GLN A 698 38.09 3.59 -12.24
C GLN A 698 38.25 2.19 -12.85
N THR A 699 39.39 1.56 -12.56
CA THR A 699 39.74 0.25 -13.09
C THR A 699 39.17 -0.89 -12.24
N ALA A 700 38.96 -2.06 -12.84
CA ALA A 700 38.44 -3.25 -12.15
C ALA A 700 39.25 -3.69 -10.91
N GLY A 701 40.54 -3.31 -10.83
CA GLY A 701 41.39 -3.67 -9.69
C GLY A 701 41.29 -2.72 -8.50
N GLN A 702 40.54 -1.62 -8.64
CA GLN A 702 40.35 -0.57 -7.64
C GLN A 702 38.89 -0.44 -7.18
N ASP A 703 37.99 -1.07 -7.92
CA ASP A 703 36.56 -1.21 -7.65
C ASP A 703 36.31 -1.89 -6.29
N ALA A 704 35.62 -1.20 -5.38
CA ALA A 704 35.30 -1.75 -4.05
C ALA A 704 34.20 -2.82 -4.09
N PHE A 705 33.48 -2.96 -5.22
CA PHE A 705 32.33 -3.86 -5.37
C PHE A 705 32.54 -4.89 -6.48
N PRO A 706 33.65 -5.66 -6.46
CA PRO A 706 34.00 -6.57 -7.54
C PRO A 706 32.99 -7.71 -7.71
N ASP A 707 32.22 -8.04 -6.67
CA ASP A 707 31.21 -9.11 -6.69
C ASP A 707 29.97 -8.74 -7.53
N HIS A 708 29.70 -7.44 -7.70
CA HIS A 708 28.62 -6.95 -8.57
C HIS A 708 29.09 -6.76 -10.02
N ARG A 709 30.38 -6.93 -10.31
CA ARG A 709 30.93 -6.65 -11.64
C ARG A 709 30.54 -7.73 -12.65
N PRO A 710 29.76 -7.41 -13.71
CA PRO A 710 29.36 -8.40 -14.70
C PRO A 710 30.56 -8.82 -15.56
N THR A 711 30.44 -10.01 -16.16
CA THR A 711 31.49 -10.55 -17.03
C THR A 711 31.70 -9.73 -18.31
N GLU A 712 30.64 -9.09 -18.81
CA GLU A 712 30.68 -8.15 -19.93
C GLU A 712 30.18 -6.78 -19.45
N ILE A 713 31.03 -5.76 -19.62
CA ILE A 713 30.70 -4.36 -19.29
C ILE A 713 30.54 -3.60 -20.58
N ASN A 714 29.33 -3.09 -20.79
CA ASN A 714 29.02 -2.09 -21.78
C ASN A 714 28.72 -0.81 -21.01
N CYS A 715 29.62 0.18 -21.08
CA CYS A 715 29.41 1.50 -20.50
C CYS A 715 30.28 2.54 -21.24
N PRO A 716 29.76 3.16 -22.32
CA PRO A 716 30.44 4.23 -23.04
C PRO A 716 30.76 5.44 -22.15
N ALA A 717 31.78 6.21 -22.52
CA ALA A 717 32.23 7.36 -21.74
C ALA A 717 31.19 8.49 -21.61
N ASN A 718 30.14 8.50 -22.43
CA ASN A 718 29.05 9.47 -22.38
C ASN A 718 27.81 8.94 -21.64
N SER A 719 27.93 7.83 -20.91
CA SER A 719 26.80 7.25 -20.16
C SER A 719 26.60 7.93 -18.80
N TYR A 720 27.47 8.84 -18.41
CA TYR A 720 27.29 9.70 -17.26
C TYR A 720 27.67 11.13 -17.63
N TYR A 721 26.97 12.11 -17.07
CA TYR A 721 27.23 13.52 -17.30
C TYR A 721 26.72 14.38 -16.15
N ALA A 722 27.19 15.62 -16.10
CA ALA A 722 26.65 16.62 -15.19
C ALA A 722 25.40 17.24 -15.82
N GLU A 723 24.26 17.12 -15.15
CA GLU A 723 23.05 17.87 -15.44
C GLU A 723 22.87 18.93 -14.34
N GLY A 724 23.25 20.17 -14.64
CA GLY A 724 23.35 21.22 -13.62
C GLY A 724 24.40 20.87 -12.56
N ASP A 725 23.98 20.82 -11.29
CA ASP A 725 24.80 20.42 -10.13
C ASP A 725 24.68 18.91 -9.80
N ALA A 726 23.90 18.15 -10.58
CA ALA A 726 23.64 16.73 -10.36
C ALA A 726 24.44 15.81 -11.30
N LEU A 727 24.89 14.66 -10.79
CA LEU A 727 25.53 13.63 -11.61
C LEU A 727 24.44 12.66 -12.08
N GLU A 728 24.15 12.65 -13.38
CA GLU A 728 23.25 11.67 -13.99
C GLU A 728 24.04 10.53 -14.66
N VAL A 729 23.48 9.32 -14.60
CA VAL A 729 23.92 8.13 -15.31
C VAL A 729 22.76 7.58 -16.14
N GLU A 730 22.91 7.66 -17.46
CA GLU A 730 22.03 7.00 -18.43
C GLU A 730 22.50 5.56 -18.66
N THR A 731 21.77 4.60 -18.14
CA THR A 731 22.13 3.18 -18.21
C THR A 731 21.70 2.52 -19.52
N GLY A 732 21.06 3.26 -20.43
CA GLY A 732 20.70 2.77 -21.76
C GLY A 732 21.89 2.24 -22.57
N TYR A 733 23.10 2.63 -22.21
CA TYR A 733 24.32 2.04 -22.73
C TYR A 733 25.29 1.56 -21.64
N CYS A 734 24.92 1.67 -20.36
CA CYS A 734 25.78 1.40 -19.21
C CYS A 734 25.16 0.37 -18.27
N ASN A 735 25.63 -0.87 -18.34
CA ASN A 735 25.19 -1.92 -17.41
C ASN A 735 26.01 -1.95 -16.11
N TYR A 736 27.17 -1.30 -16.08
CA TYR A 736 28.03 -1.26 -14.91
C TYR A 736 28.93 -0.03 -14.93
N LEU A 737 28.97 0.67 -13.80
CA LEU A 737 29.74 1.88 -13.59
C LEU A 737 30.38 1.88 -12.20
N SER A 738 31.63 2.34 -12.14
CA SER A 738 32.32 2.65 -10.90
C SER A 738 33.10 3.95 -11.14
N LEU A 739 32.58 5.04 -10.58
CA LEU A 739 33.14 6.39 -10.66
C LEU A 739 33.80 6.75 -9.34
N VAL A 740 34.90 7.49 -9.41
CA VAL A 740 35.60 8.01 -8.25
C VAL A 740 35.89 9.49 -8.36
N GLN A 741 35.93 10.17 -7.22
CA GLN A 741 36.50 11.51 -7.07
C GLN A 741 37.11 11.70 -5.67
N PRO A 742 38.07 12.61 -5.50
CA PRO A 742 38.56 12.98 -4.17
C PRO A 742 37.52 13.82 -3.42
N SER A 743 37.31 13.52 -2.14
CA SER A 743 36.40 14.28 -1.29
C SER A 743 36.83 15.74 -1.14
N LEU A 744 35.86 16.66 -1.25
CA LEU A 744 36.12 18.09 -1.03
C LEU A 744 36.34 18.42 0.44
N SER A 745 35.81 17.60 1.34
CA SER A 745 35.81 17.81 2.80
C SER A 745 36.27 16.54 3.54
N ALA A 746 36.82 16.70 4.74
CA ALA A 746 37.16 15.57 5.62
C ALA A 746 35.92 15.11 6.41
N LEU A 747 35.71 13.80 6.49
CA LEU A 747 34.67 13.18 7.34
C LEU A 747 35.27 12.79 8.69
N GLN A 748 34.48 12.95 9.74
CA GLN A 748 34.80 12.56 11.10
C GLN A 748 33.76 11.56 11.61
N SER A 749 34.21 10.61 12.42
CA SER A 749 33.30 9.72 13.15
C SER A 749 32.35 10.57 14.02
N GLY A 750 31.04 10.39 13.83
CA GLY A 750 29.96 11.19 14.42
C GLY A 750 29.35 12.25 13.50
N ASP A 751 29.95 12.53 12.33
CA ASP A 751 29.30 13.31 11.28
C ASP A 751 28.08 12.56 10.70
N THR A 752 27.15 13.28 10.08
CA THR A 752 26.07 12.68 9.27
C THR A 752 26.31 13.01 7.80
N VAL A 753 26.18 12.04 6.91
CA VAL A 753 26.21 12.28 5.45
C VAL A 753 24.79 12.35 4.94
N HIS A 754 24.45 13.46 4.29
CA HIS A 754 23.19 13.63 3.57
C HIS A 754 23.40 13.22 2.12
N LEU A 755 22.71 12.15 1.71
CA LEU A 755 22.67 11.63 0.36
C LEU A 755 21.27 11.83 -0.21
N VAL A 756 21.18 12.56 -1.32
CA VAL A 756 19.97 12.61 -2.15
C VAL A 756 20.29 11.97 -3.50
N LEU A 757 19.66 10.83 -3.75
CA LEU A 757 19.82 10.05 -4.98
C LEU A 757 18.45 9.70 -5.56
N TRP A 758 18.35 9.72 -6.87
CA TRP A 758 17.14 9.45 -7.62
C TRP A 758 17.35 8.38 -8.67
N HIS A 759 16.28 7.68 -9.00
CA HIS A 759 16.17 7.05 -10.31
C HIS A 759 14.77 7.24 -10.88
N GLY A 760 14.68 7.31 -12.21
CA GLY A 760 13.41 7.25 -12.93
C GLY A 760 12.79 5.86 -12.87
N ASP A 761 11.71 5.65 -13.62
CA ASP A 761 11.14 4.31 -13.82
C ASP A 761 12.22 3.35 -14.32
N LEU A 762 12.45 2.28 -13.56
CA LEU A 762 13.37 1.23 -13.94
C LEU A 762 12.62 0.20 -14.77
N ARG A 763 13.12 -0.10 -15.96
CA ARG A 763 12.55 -1.08 -16.88
C ARG A 763 13.66 -1.91 -17.53
N ALA A 764 13.48 -3.22 -17.58
CA ALA A 764 14.38 -4.15 -18.25
C ALA A 764 13.58 -5.17 -19.07
N ALA A 765 14.25 -5.84 -20.00
CA ALA A 765 13.63 -6.86 -20.84
C ALA A 765 13.26 -8.13 -20.04
N GLU A 766 14.03 -8.42 -18.99
CA GLU A 766 13.80 -9.50 -18.03
C GLU A 766 13.88 -8.91 -16.62
N ALA A 767 13.16 -9.52 -15.68
CA ALA A 767 13.24 -9.19 -14.26
C ALA A 767 14.70 -9.17 -13.80
N ALA A 768 15.10 -8.10 -13.14
CA ALA A 768 16.48 -7.93 -12.71
C ALA A 768 16.56 -7.05 -11.47
N GLN A 769 17.77 -6.73 -11.04
CA GLN A 769 18.01 -5.82 -9.93
C GLN A 769 19.03 -4.76 -10.32
N GLY A 770 18.77 -3.52 -9.93
CA GLY A 770 19.77 -2.47 -9.86
C GLY A 770 20.47 -2.55 -8.51
N HIS A 771 21.78 -2.41 -8.48
CA HIS A 771 22.56 -2.27 -7.26
C HIS A 771 23.32 -0.95 -7.31
N VAL A 772 23.14 -0.12 -6.28
CA VAL A 772 23.74 1.19 -6.17
C VAL A 772 24.45 1.31 -4.83
N ALA A 773 25.65 1.86 -4.80
CA ALA A 773 26.40 2.03 -3.57
C ALA A 773 27.33 3.26 -3.59
N ILE A 774 27.58 3.80 -2.40
CA ILE A 774 28.56 4.85 -2.15
C ILE A 774 29.55 4.36 -1.09
N SER A 775 30.84 4.48 -1.37
CA SER A 775 31.90 4.20 -0.40
C SER A 775 32.87 5.38 -0.28
N ILE A 776 33.48 5.55 0.89
CA ILE A 776 34.46 6.60 1.16
C ILE A 776 35.69 5.98 1.84
N ASP A 777 36.86 6.14 1.19
CA ASP A 777 38.14 5.53 1.58
C ASP A 777 38.04 4.00 1.80
N GLY A 778 37.22 3.34 0.99
CA GLY A 778 36.95 1.89 1.06
C GLY A 778 36.00 1.45 2.17
N ASN A 779 35.41 2.38 2.94
CA ASN A 779 34.32 2.09 3.87
C ASN A 779 32.99 2.27 3.16
N LEU A 780 32.12 1.26 3.20
CA LEU A 780 30.75 1.36 2.69
C LEU A 780 29.98 2.41 3.50
N LEU A 781 29.47 3.44 2.82
CA LEU A 781 28.60 4.43 3.45
C LEU A 781 27.13 3.99 3.36
N TRP A 782 26.70 3.58 2.16
CA TRP A 782 25.34 3.14 1.90
C TRP A 782 25.27 2.31 0.61
N GLU A 783 24.36 1.35 0.58
CA GLU A 783 23.98 0.60 -0.62
C GLU A 783 22.48 0.29 -0.64
N ALA A 784 21.94 0.10 -1.84
CA ALA A 784 20.59 -0.41 -2.05
C ALA A 784 20.53 -1.34 -3.25
N THR A 785 19.65 -2.33 -3.15
CA THR A 785 19.21 -3.16 -4.28
C THR A 785 17.77 -2.79 -4.60
N VAL A 786 17.49 -2.45 -5.86
CA VAL A 786 16.16 -2.09 -6.35
C VAL A 786 15.74 -3.08 -7.41
N ASP A 787 14.56 -3.68 -7.24
CA ASP A 787 14.01 -4.59 -8.24
C ASP A 787 13.69 -3.84 -9.55
N ILE A 788 13.81 -4.52 -10.67
CA ILE A 788 13.49 -3.97 -11.99
C ILE A 788 12.45 -4.92 -12.63
N PRO A 789 11.23 -4.45 -12.93
CA PRO A 789 10.81 -3.05 -12.92
C PRO A 789 10.52 -2.46 -11.54
N ALA A 790 10.83 -1.17 -11.36
CA ALA A 790 10.40 -0.36 -10.23
C ALA A 790 9.94 1.00 -10.73
N ASP A 791 8.94 1.58 -10.08
CA ASP A 791 8.58 2.98 -10.32
C ASP A 791 9.70 3.88 -9.79
N ALA A 792 9.77 5.11 -10.32
CA ALA A 792 10.78 6.07 -9.88
C ALA A 792 10.79 6.25 -8.36
N GLN A 793 11.99 6.39 -7.81
CA GLN A 793 12.19 6.51 -6.36
C GLN A 793 13.25 7.57 -6.04
N ILE A 794 13.10 8.15 -4.86
CA ILE A 794 14.03 9.10 -4.27
C ILE A 794 14.54 8.52 -2.96
N PHE A 795 15.86 8.44 -2.83
CA PHE A 795 16.57 8.15 -1.59
C PHE A 795 17.04 9.49 -1.01
N ASP A 796 16.37 9.95 0.05
CA ASP A 796 16.79 11.08 0.87
C ASP A 796 17.23 10.54 2.24
N LEU A 797 18.53 10.41 2.43
CA LEU A 797 19.13 9.64 3.51
C LEU A 797 20.11 10.49 4.33
N ARG A 798 19.94 10.48 5.64
CA ARG A 798 20.87 11.05 6.62
C ARG A 798 21.59 9.92 7.35
N ILE A 799 22.82 9.65 6.94
CA ILE A 799 23.58 8.45 7.29
C ILE A 799 24.61 8.82 8.37
N PRO A 800 24.50 8.32 9.61
CA PRO A 800 25.51 8.55 10.63
C PRO A 800 26.82 7.83 10.25
N VAL A 801 27.94 8.54 10.34
CA VAL A 801 29.27 8.03 9.96
C VAL A 801 30.02 7.57 11.21
N GLU A 802 30.52 6.34 11.18
CA GLU A 802 31.28 5.78 12.32
C GLU A 802 32.81 5.80 12.10
N PHE A 803 33.29 6.31 10.96
CA PHE A 803 34.71 6.32 10.58
C PHE A 803 35.23 7.72 10.25
N ASP A 804 36.55 7.89 10.31
CA ASP A 804 37.23 9.12 9.88
C ASP A 804 37.77 8.96 8.46
N ALA A 805 37.63 9.97 7.61
CA ALA A 805 38.25 10.02 6.29
C ALA A 805 38.87 11.41 6.03
N PRO A 806 40.16 11.50 5.62
CA PRO A 806 40.79 12.78 5.36
C PRO A 806 40.17 13.50 4.16
N GLN A 807 40.32 14.82 4.10
CA GLN A 807 40.00 15.57 2.88
C GLN A 807 40.82 15.02 1.70
N GLY A 808 40.16 14.80 0.57
CA GLY A 808 40.74 14.16 -0.60
C GLY A 808 40.72 12.63 -0.54
N ALA A 809 40.03 12.04 0.45
CA ALA A 809 39.70 10.62 0.47
C ALA A 809 38.92 10.24 -0.79
N GLU A 810 39.13 9.02 -1.30
CA GLU A 810 38.43 8.57 -2.49
C GLU A 810 36.95 8.29 -2.15
N ILE A 811 36.06 8.96 -2.88
CA ILE A 811 34.62 8.66 -2.88
C ILE A 811 34.38 7.80 -4.11
N GLU A 812 33.80 6.62 -3.94
CA GLU A 812 33.35 5.75 -5.02
C GLU A 812 31.83 5.77 -5.12
N TYR A 813 31.31 6.02 -6.32
CA TYR A 813 29.93 5.77 -6.71
C TYR A 813 29.87 4.54 -7.61
N HIS A 814 29.17 3.52 -7.14
CA HIS A 814 28.97 2.26 -7.83
C HIS A 814 27.53 2.15 -8.33
N LEU A 815 27.37 1.70 -9.57
CA LEU A 815 26.07 1.36 -10.14
C LEU A 815 26.18 0.13 -11.04
N HIS A 816 25.49 -0.95 -10.67
CA HIS A 816 25.21 -2.09 -11.53
C HIS A 816 23.73 -2.05 -11.89
N ASN A 817 23.42 -1.87 -13.17
CA ASN A 817 22.05 -1.70 -13.62
C ASN A 817 21.72 -2.65 -14.78
N HIS A 818 20.46 -3.11 -14.81
CA HIS A 818 19.91 -3.88 -15.91
C HIS A 818 18.83 -3.07 -16.63
N GLY A 819 18.92 -2.96 -17.96
CA GLY A 819 17.97 -2.20 -18.77
C GLY A 819 18.35 -0.74 -19.02
N PHE A 820 17.42 0.00 -19.63
CA PHE A 820 17.59 1.38 -20.09
C PHE A 820 16.92 2.32 -19.08
N ASN A 821 17.68 2.77 -18.08
CA ASN A 821 17.21 3.51 -16.92
C ASN A 821 18.07 4.77 -16.70
N SER A 822 17.63 5.63 -15.78
CA SER A 822 18.39 6.81 -15.35
C SER A 822 18.57 6.79 -13.83
N TRP A 823 19.77 7.12 -13.37
CA TRP A 823 20.14 7.25 -11.96
C TRP A 823 20.89 8.55 -11.74
N THR A 824 20.50 9.35 -10.74
CA THR A 824 21.05 10.69 -10.53
C THR A 824 21.42 10.92 -9.07
N ILE A 825 22.68 11.29 -8.80
CA ILE A 825 23.08 11.84 -7.49
C ILE A 825 22.82 13.34 -7.53
N LEU A 826 21.86 13.79 -6.71
CA LEU A 826 21.48 15.19 -6.57
C LEU A 826 22.31 15.88 -5.49
N GLN A 827 22.62 15.17 -4.40
CA GLN A 827 23.33 15.74 -3.25
C GLN A 827 24.17 14.68 -2.55
N LEU A 828 25.40 15.06 -2.17
CA LEU A 828 26.24 14.28 -1.27
C LEU A 828 27.09 15.25 -0.44
N GLU A 829 26.75 15.40 0.84
CA GLU A 829 27.39 16.35 1.74
C GLU A 829 27.43 15.89 3.21
N ILE A 830 28.24 16.58 4.01
CA ILE A 830 28.34 16.36 5.45
C ILE A 830 27.44 17.36 6.17
N GLU A 831 26.55 16.88 7.02
CA GLU A 831 25.85 17.62 8.07
C GLU A 831 26.60 17.39 9.40
N ARG A 832 27.16 18.46 9.98
CA ARG A 832 27.91 18.42 11.25
C ARG A 832 27.27 19.30 12.31
#